data_AF-A0A6V7P083-F1
#
_entry.id   AF-A0A6V7P083-F1
#
_cell.length_a   1.000
_cell.length_b   1.000
_cell.length_c   1.000
_cell.angle_alpha   90.00
_cell.angle_beta   90.00
_cell.angle_gamma   90.00
#
_symmetry.space_group_name_H-M   'P 1'
#
loop_
_entity.id
_entity.type
_entity.pdbx_description
1 polymer ?
#
loop_
_entity_poly.entity_id
_entity_poly.type
_entity_poly.pdbx_seq_one_letter_code
_entity_poly.pdbx_strand_id
1 'polypeptide(L)'
;MALCGIAFCPAPRWIAAPATPSSPLFPIPAPDPRGRPRARCSLRRAPKGAAAAAAAAAAEKEASAVVAEEEEEEEAGPVLRFRASDFAVSDHVSVGLQGRSDEVIFEATVCDPKSPLYNSRVVLRKLTSIQAKRRGRRALQVLKKLARRQLMYHSYSMQVHGYVFDGESGNEGLFTLVHGYHGSYSLRHWLQLSDWLPTLEATLALDEEYVRRVGDDTIGGPAVTRQLRLTRILMRDLLIGVNYLHSHGLAHTELRLENVHISPIDKHVKVGILGNAVDFYENTPSGNLVDGNIDRRKMMIAFDMRCVGFIMAKLILKELMNPSIFLKFKSFLTKGNDPSCLREFLLPILCRNSPSGNAGLQMLDRNWGAGWNLLSLLLAIKPSERISCLDALRHPFLCGPRWRVSPSMDVIRWGLGSTAVRMAEDYIYGRHQRNRIAHFIELIELLNPRPRPKSWLDLLPGRWRLLYSTGRHIGLTLREPSPRVLISNAYLHFALSPYSDHPVFSLSSDISFKVMPSPNWPHDKSGAPGSLHVKSSLSVTPARLYFTEEEGESKELSFQKHSIRKLPRSKWKVTKLKELPSSLLAVKLIADGLDISLSYESSSLSVDAAKNVLQEVRTQIPPEMFDVSRLVCGSYVDARMMVLRGANGSALLFIRSCSNS
;
A
#
# COMPACT_ATOMS: atom_id res chain seq x y z
N MET A 1 35.91 -10.68 13.10
CA MET A 1 35.74 -12.10 12.77
C MET A 1 35.49 -12.86 14.05
N ALA A 2 34.38 -13.58 14.13
CA ALA A 2 34.12 -14.66 15.07
C ALA A 2 33.17 -15.63 14.34
N LEU A 3 33.72 -16.79 14.01
CA LEU A 3 33.01 -17.95 13.46
C LEU A 3 32.15 -18.56 14.56
N CYS A 4 30.91 -18.92 14.24
CA CYS A 4 30.18 -19.98 14.95
C CYS A 4 29.02 -20.51 14.10
N GLY A 5 29.07 -21.80 13.75
CA GLY A 5 27.89 -22.66 13.66
C GLY A 5 27.29 -22.97 12.29
N ILE A 6 28.07 -23.42 11.30
CA ILE A 6 27.51 -24.19 10.18
C ILE A 6 27.71 -25.68 10.50
N ALA A 7 26.64 -26.33 10.94
CA ALA A 7 26.57 -27.78 10.92
C ALA A 7 26.41 -28.24 9.46
N PHE A 8 27.44 -28.90 8.93
CA PHE A 8 27.39 -29.61 7.67
C PHE A 8 26.49 -30.85 7.81
N CYS A 9 25.36 -30.88 7.10
CA CYS A 9 24.71 -32.14 6.76
C CYS A 9 25.13 -32.54 5.33
N PRO A 10 25.56 -33.78 5.09
CA PRO A 10 26.04 -34.21 3.79
C PRO A 10 24.89 -34.34 2.80
N ALA A 11 25.15 -33.98 1.54
CA ALA A 11 24.23 -34.14 0.44
C ALA A 11 23.78 -35.61 0.29
N PRO A 12 22.48 -35.90 0.13
CA PRO A 12 22.06 -37.25 -0.23
C PRO A 12 22.45 -37.51 -1.69
N ARG A 13 23.27 -38.55 -1.85
CA ARG A 13 23.59 -39.22 -3.12
C ARG A 13 22.31 -39.51 -3.89
N TRP A 14 22.33 -39.18 -5.18
CA TRP A 14 21.31 -39.58 -6.14
C TRP A 14 21.38 -41.10 -6.30
N ILE A 15 20.42 -41.81 -5.72
CA ILE A 15 20.16 -43.22 -6.02
C ILE A 15 18.99 -43.23 -6.99
N ALA A 16 19.26 -43.70 -8.21
CA ALA A 16 18.26 -43.98 -9.22
C ALA A 16 17.30 -45.05 -8.70
N ALA A 17 15.99 -44.80 -8.80
CA ALA A 17 14.95 -45.79 -8.56
C ALA A 17 14.10 -45.98 -9.84
N PRO A 18 13.55 -47.18 -10.06
CA PRO A 18 13.38 -47.77 -11.39
C PRO A 18 12.06 -47.39 -12.06
N ALA A 19 12.08 -47.44 -13.39
CA ALA A 19 10.92 -47.30 -14.27
C ALA A 19 9.94 -48.46 -14.09
N THR A 20 8.65 -48.14 -13.94
CA THR A 20 7.50 -49.04 -14.17
C THR A 20 6.27 -48.17 -14.57
N PRO A 21 5.19 -48.72 -15.15
CA PRO A 21 4.99 -48.75 -16.59
C PRO A 21 3.80 -47.90 -17.05
N SER A 22 3.74 -47.72 -18.36
CA SER A 22 2.72 -46.99 -19.12
C SER A 22 1.31 -47.62 -19.13
N SER A 23 0.32 -46.72 -19.26
CA SER A 23 -1.01 -46.85 -19.92
C SER A 23 -2.25 -47.07 -19.02
N PRO A 24 -3.48 -46.61 -19.40
CA PRO A 24 -3.90 -46.13 -20.72
C PRO A 24 -4.53 -44.72 -20.78
N LEU A 25 -4.42 -44.11 -21.96
CA LEU A 25 -5.13 -42.90 -22.40
C LEU A 25 -6.62 -43.21 -22.63
N PHE A 26 -7.50 -42.46 -21.95
CA PHE A 26 -8.89 -42.29 -22.36
C PHE A 26 -9.08 -40.92 -23.03
N PRO A 27 -9.65 -40.84 -24.25
CA PRO A 27 -9.86 -39.59 -24.95
C PRO A 27 -11.08 -38.84 -24.40
N ILE A 28 -10.91 -37.55 -24.05
CA ILE A 28 -12.01 -36.64 -23.77
C ILE A 28 -12.19 -35.73 -25.01
N PRO A 29 -13.40 -35.64 -25.59
CA PRO A 29 -13.61 -34.99 -26.89
C PRO A 29 -13.66 -33.46 -26.77
N ALA A 30 -13.16 -32.78 -27.81
CA ALA A 30 -13.32 -31.35 -28.01
C ALA A 30 -14.76 -31.01 -28.43
N PRO A 31 -15.31 -29.84 -28.04
CA PRO A 31 -16.63 -29.41 -28.50
C PRO A 31 -16.53 -28.67 -29.83
N ASP A 32 -17.28 -29.12 -30.83
CA ASP A 32 -17.50 -28.41 -32.10
C ASP A 32 -18.71 -27.46 -31.99
N PRO A 33 -18.74 -26.33 -32.74
CA PRO A 33 -19.72 -25.27 -32.58
C PRO A 33 -20.84 -25.38 -33.63
N ARG A 34 -22.09 -25.12 -33.22
CA ARG A 34 -23.17 -24.37 -33.94
C ARG A 34 -24.55 -24.90 -33.53
N GLY A 35 -25.49 -23.97 -33.33
CA GLY A 35 -26.94 -24.24 -33.39
C GLY A 35 -27.76 -23.59 -32.28
N ARG A 36 -28.38 -22.43 -32.57
CA ARG A 36 -29.38 -21.75 -31.73
C ARG A 36 -30.75 -22.49 -31.80
N PRO A 37 -31.78 -22.09 -31.02
CA PRO A 37 -32.63 -20.97 -31.46
C PRO A 37 -33.05 -19.98 -30.36
N ARG A 38 -33.31 -18.74 -30.80
CA ARG A 38 -33.93 -17.63 -30.06
C ARG A 38 -35.45 -17.78 -30.11
N ALA A 39 -36.13 -17.56 -28.98
CA ALA A 39 -37.56 -17.25 -28.95
C ALA A 39 -37.78 -15.76 -28.62
N ARG A 40 -38.63 -15.11 -29.43
CA ARG A 40 -39.19 -13.76 -29.27
C ARG A 40 -40.56 -13.86 -28.60
N CYS A 41 -40.94 -12.83 -27.84
CA CYS A 41 -42.29 -12.22 -27.76
C CYS A 41 -42.15 -10.95 -26.90
N SER A 42 -42.07 -9.74 -27.48
CA SER A 42 -43.17 -8.84 -27.90
C SER A 42 -44.01 -8.29 -26.75
N LEU A 43 -43.89 -6.99 -26.48
CA LEU A 43 -44.99 -6.13 -26.06
C LEU A 43 -44.73 -4.69 -26.54
N ARG A 44 -45.83 -4.02 -26.87
CA ARG A 44 -45.96 -3.01 -27.92
C ARG A 44 -45.58 -1.61 -27.46
N ARG A 45 -45.27 -0.77 -28.43
CA ARG A 45 -45.12 0.68 -28.34
C ARG A 45 -46.30 1.33 -29.08
N ALA A 46 -46.97 2.30 -28.48
CA ALA A 46 -47.91 3.24 -29.10
C ALA A 46 -48.01 4.51 -28.20
N PRO A 47 -48.46 5.69 -28.69
CA PRO A 47 -47.67 6.91 -28.63
C PRO A 47 -48.28 8.08 -27.82
N LYS A 48 -47.53 9.19 -27.79
CA LYS A 48 -47.89 10.51 -27.24
C LYS A 48 -49.17 11.09 -27.87
N GLY A 49 -49.94 11.83 -27.06
CA GLY A 49 -50.98 12.77 -27.51
C GLY A 49 -51.18 13.86 -26.44
N ALA A 50 -51.14 15.12 -26.85
CA ALA A 50 -51.24 16.31 -26.03
C ALA A 50 -52.70 16.69 -25.72
N ALA A 51 -52.93 17.32 -24.57
CA ALA A 51 -53.99 18.32 -24.39
C ALA A 51 -53.62 19.24 -23.22
N ALA A 52 -53.64 20.54 -23.49
CA ALA A 52 -53.40 21.62 -22.57
C ALA A 52 -54.72 22.18 -22.01
N ALA A 53 -54.56 23.01 -20.97
CA ALA A 53 -55.44 24.12 -20.57
C ALA A 53 -56.67 23.84 -19.69
N ALA A 54 -56.54 24.18 -18.40
CA ALA A 54 -57.37 25.15 -17.68
C ALA A 54 -56.62 25.49 -16.36
N ALA A 55 -55.86 26.59 -16.29
CA ALA A 55 -56.31 27.92 -15.85
C ALA A 55 -56.89 27.87 -14.41
N ALA A 56 -56.11 28.20 -13.37
CA ALA A 56 -55.75 29.55 -12.90
C ALA A 56 -56.80 30.15 -11.94
N ALA A 57 -56.41 30.28 -10.66
CA ALA A 57 -56.88 31.17 -9.58
C ALA A 57 -56.77 30.39 -8.26
N ALA A 58 -56.08 30.80 -7.20
CA ALA A 58 -55.59 32.12 -6.83
C ALA A 58 -54.28 31.98 -6.05
N ALA A 59 -53.33 32.86 -6.38
CA ALA A 59 -52.28 33.27 -5.46
C ALA A 59 -52.90 34.20 -4.42
N GLU A 60 -52.58 33.96 -3.14
CA GLU A 60 -52.30 34.96 -2.10
C GLU A 60 -52.42 34.30 -0.70
N LYS A 61 -51.29 33.99 -0.07
CA LYS A 61 -50.86 34.67 1.17
C LYS A 61 -49.55 34.13 1.71
N GLU A 62 -48.75 35.09 2.13
CA GLU A 62 -47.44 35.00 2.75
C GLU A 62 -47.42 34.22 4.07
N ALA A 63 -46.22 33.70 4.34
CA ALA A 63 -45.50 33.71 5.61
C ALA A 63 -46.08 32.97 6.83
N SER A 64 -45.14 32.37 7.58
CA SER A 64 -45.29 31.89 8.95
C SER A 64 -46.10 30.60 9.14
N ALA A 65 -45.40 29.47 9.16
CA ALA A 65 -45.55 28.50 10.24
C ALA A 65 -44.34 27.55 10.27
N VAL A 66 -43.49 27.74 11.28
CA VAL A 66 -42.77 26.65 11.92
C VAL A 66 -43.82 25.73 12.54
N VAL A 67 -43.76 24.41 12.36
CA VAL A 67 -44.23 23.37 13.31
C VAL A 67 -44.13 21.97 12.68
N ALA A 68 -43.56 21.06 13.48
CA ALA A 68 -43.70 19.59 13.52
C ALA A 68 -43.62 18.79 12.22
N GLU A 69 -42.46 18.17 11.98
CA GLU A 69 -42.43 16.87 11.31
C GLU A 69 -42.98 15.84 12.30
N GLU A 70 -44.21 15.42 12.07
CA GLU A 70 -44.85 14.30 12.76
C GLU A 70 -44.06 13.01 12.52
N GLU A 71 -43.69 12.35 13.62
CA GLU A 71 -43.15 10.99 13.61
C GLU A 71 -44.29 10.03 13.21
N GLU A 72 -44.44 9.75 11.91
CA GLU A 72 -45.18 8.56 11.48
C GLU A 72 -44.34 7.31 11.82
N GLU A 73 -44.70 6.67 12.95
CA GLU A 73 -44.31 5.31 13.29
C GLU A 73 -44.89 4.34 12.25
N GLU A 74 -44.16 4.13 11.14
CA GLU A 74 -44.42 3.00 10.24
C GLU A 74 -43.89 1.71 10.89
N GLU A 75 -44.82 1.03 11.55
CA GLU A 75 -44.72 -0.22 12.30
C GLU A 75 -44.51 -1.44 11.36
N ALA A 76 -43.26 -1.68 10.93
CA ALA A 76 -42.72 -3.00 10.52
C ALA A 76 -41.25 -2.87 10.05
N GLY A 77 -40.35 -2.48 10.94
CA GLY A 77 -38.90 -2.46 10.67
C GLY A 77 -38.16 -3.66 11.27
N PRO A 78 -36.92 -3.98 10.83
CA PRO A 78 -36.04 -5.00 11.42
C PRO A 78 -35.49 -4.63 12.81
N VAL A 79 -36.04 -3.59 13.45
CA VAL A 79 -35.50 -2.98 14.67
C VAL A 79 -36.50 -3.20 15.78
N LEU A 80 -36.09 -3.93 16.82
CA LEU A 80 -36.94 -4.24 17.97
C LEU A 80 -36.79 -3.15 19.04
N ARG A 81 -37.92 -2.71 19.61
CA ARG A 81 -37.91 -1.92 20.86
C ARG A 81 -37.98 -2.91 22.02
N PHE A 82 -36.96 -2.90 22.88
CA PHE A 82 -36.89 -3.75 24.05
C PHE A 82 -37.23 -2.96 25.33
N ARG A 83 -37.67 -3.67 26.36
CA ARG A 83 -37.79 -3.15 27.73
C ARG A 83 -36.50 -3.45 28.49
N ALA A 84 -36.15 -2.61 29.47
CA ALA A 84 -34.97 -2.85 30.30
C ALA A 84 -35.06 -4.18 31.08
N SER A 85 -36.28 -4.59 31.45
CA SER A 85 -36.59 -5.87 32.12
C SER A 85 -36.30 -7.11 31.27
N ASP A 86 -36.11 -6.96 29.96
CA ASP A 86 -35.92 -8.08 29.04
C ASP A 86 -34.49 -8.65 29.12
N PHE A 87 -33.61 -8.03 29.91
CA PHE A 87 -32.18 -8.35 29.97
C PHE A 87 -31.70 -8.66 31.39
N ALA A 88 -30.96 -9.76 31.54
CA ALA A 88 -30.09 -9.99 32.69
C ALA A 88 -28.69 -9.43 32.37
N VAL A 89 -28.35 -8.31 33.00
CA VAL A 89 -27.05 -7.64 32.82
C VAL A 89 -25.97 -8.38 33.60
N SER A 90 -24.82 -8.61 32.97
CA SER A 90 -23.66 -9.24 33.60
C SER A 90 -22.88 -8.23 34.45
N ASP A 91 -22.28 -8.71 35.55
CA ASP A 91 -21.47 -7.91 36.47
C ASP A 91 -20.11 -7.46 35.87
N HIS A 92 -19.74 -8.01 34.71
CA HIS A 92 -18.46 -7.72 34.05
C HIS A 92 -18.65 -6.83 32.82
N VAL A 93 -17.91 -5.72 32.78
CA VAL A 93 -17.73 -4.90 31.59
C VAL A 93 -16.68 -5.56 30.70
N SER A 94 -17.04 -5.87 29.46
CA SER A 94 -16.12 -6.39 28.46
C SER A 94 -14.92 -5.47 28.26
N VAL A 95 -13.74 -5.89 28.74
CA VAL A 95 -12.50 -5.09 28.80
C VAL A 95 -12.08 -4.52 27.44
N GLY A 96 -12.43 -5.16 26.33
CA GLY A 96 -12.06 -4.71 24.98
C GLY A 96 -13.17 -4.06 24.15
N LEU A 97 -14.38 -3.87 24.70
CA LEU A 97 -15.38 -2.94 24.14
C LEU A 97 -15.17 -1.59 24.83
N GLN A 98 -14.09 -0.89 24.48
CA GLN A 98 -13.93 0.49 24.92
C GLN A 98 -15.03 1.33 24.29
N GLY A 99 -16.03 1.71 25.10
CA GLY A 99 -16.93 2.80 24.78
C GLY A 99 -16.13 4.09 24.61
N ARG A 100 -16.65 5.02 23.81
CA ARG A 100 -16.16 6.39 23.87
C ARG A 100 -16.44 6.97 25.27
N SER A 101 -15.85 8.11 25.61
CA SER A 101 -16.08 8.78 26.90
C SER A 101 -17.56 9.10 27.19
N ASP A 102 -18.41 9.07 26.16
CA ASP A 102 -19.85 9.29 26.20
C ASP A 102 -20.70 8.01 26.07
N GLU A 103 -20.10 6.83 26.28
CA GLU A 103 -20.75 5.53 26.13
C GLU A 103 -20.35 4.56 27.25
N VAL A 104 -21.32 3.82 27.77
CA VAL A 104 -21.08 2.72 28.72
C VAL A 104 -21.59 1.42 28.12
N ILE A 105 -20.78 0.37 28.20
CA ILE A 105 -21.05 -0.91 27.53
C ILE A 105 -21.22 -2.01 28.58
N PHE A 106 -22.28 -2.79 28.45
CA PHE A 106 -22.56 -3.94 29.31
C PHE A 106 -22.80 -5.18 28.46
N GLU A 107 -22.34 -6.33 28.94
CA GLU A 107 -22.78 -7.62 28.41
C GLU A 107 -24.09 -8.01 29.10
N ALA A 108 -25.05 -8.57 28.36
CA ALA A 108 -26.32 -9.02 28.91
C ALA A 108 -26.84 -10.27 28.20
N THR A 109 -27.74 -10.99 28.85
CA THR A 109 -28.47 -12.13 28.25
C THR A 109 -29.94 -11.77 28.14
N VAL A 110 -30.55 -12.06 26.99
CA VAL A 110 -31.98 -11.80 26.77
C VAL A 110 -32.82 -12.86 27.49
N CYS A 111 -33.71 -12.41 28.37
CA CYS A 111 -34.55 -13.27 29.22
C CYS A 111 -35.99 -13.40 28.73
N ASP A 112 -36.45 -12.56 27.80
CA ASP A 112 -37.80 -12.64 27.26
C ASP A 112 -37.98 -13.89 26.36
N PRO A 113 -38.84 -14.85 26.75
CA PRO A 113 -39.08 -16.08 25.96
C PRO A 113 -39.75 -15.81 24.62
N LYS A 114 -40.41 -14.65 24.46
CA LYS A 114 -41.10 -14.26 23.22
C LYS A 114 -40.14 -13.61 22.20
N SER A 115 -38.94 -13.23 22.64
CA SER A 115 -37.94 -12.62 21.79
C SER A 115 -37.24 -13.67 20.91
N PRO A 116 -36.97 -13.38 19.63
CA PRO A 116 -36.17 -14.25 18.77
C PRO A 116 -34.72 -14.39 19.26
N LEU A 117 -34.31 -13.58 20.25
CA LEU A 117 -32.98 -13.59 20.85
C LEU A 117 -32.95 -14.27 22.23
N TYR A 118 -34.00 -14.99 22.64
CA TYR A 118 -34.06 -15.65 23.95
C TYR A 118 -32.79 -16.49 24.23
N ASN A 119 -32.22 -16.37 25.43
CA ASN A 119 -30.96 -16.99 25.86
C ASN A 119 -29.72 -16.60 25.03
N SER A 120 -29.80 -15.60 24.16
CA SER A 120 -28.66 -15.09 23.42
C SER A 120 -27.91 -14.02 24.22
N ARG A 121 -26.58 -14.03 24.09
CA ARG A 121 -25.73 -12.95 24.63
C ARG A 121 -25.75 -11.75 23.71
N VAL A 122 -26.01 -10.59 24.28
CA VAL A 122 -26.07 -9.29 23.61
C VAL A 122 -25.20 -8.27 24.35
N VAL A 123 -24.98 -7.15 23.70
CA VAL A 123 -24.27 -6.01 24.26
C VAL A 123 -25.21 -4.81 24.31
N LEU A 124 -25.31 -4.23 25.51
CA LEU A 124 -26.07 -3.02 25.77
C LEU A 124 -25.11 -1.82 25.79
N ARG A 125 -25.29 -0.91 24.85
CA ARG A 125 -24.48 0.31 24.74
C ARG A 125 -25.32 1.52 25.14
N LYS A 126 -25.15 1.96 26.39
CA LYS A 126 -25.83 3.12 26.98
C LYS A 126 -25.18 4.41 26.47
N LEU A 127 -25.95 5.23 25.78
CA LEU A 127 -25.50 6.46 25.12
C LEU A 127 -25.90 7.68 25.95
N THR A 128 -24.92 8.35 26.56
CA THR A 128 -25.19 9.43 27.53
C THR A 128 -25.31 10.79 26.85
N SER A 129 -24.39 11.12 25.93
CA SER A 129 -24.37 12.42 25.25
C SER A 129 -25.40 12.52 24.12
N ILE A 130 -25.85 13.74 23.79
CA ILE A 130 -26.70 14.02 22.63
C ILE A 130 -26.07 13.48 21.34
N GLN A 131 -24.75 13.62 21.20
CA GLN A 131 -24.01 13.13 20.03
C GLN A 131 -24.01 11.60 19.96
N ALA A 132 -23.81 10.91 21.10
CA ALA A 132 -23.90 9.46 21.18
C ALA A 132 -25.30 8.98 20.81
N LYS A 133 -26.35 9.58 21.37
CA LYS A 133 -27.75 9.26 21.05
C LYS A 133 -28.03 9.41 19.54
N ARG A 134 -27.57 10.50 18.92
CA ARG A 134 -27.68 10.71 17.45
C ARG A 134 -26.99 9.58 16.66
N ARG A 135 -25.78 9.18 17.05
CA ARG A 135 -25.04 8.06 16.42
C ARG A 135 -25.79 6.73 16.58
N GLY A 136 -26.38 6.48 17.75
CA GLY A 136 -27.23 5.31 18.00
C GLY A 136 -28.46 5.27 17.09
N ARG A 137 -29.21 6.37 17.00
CA ARG A 137 -30.37 6.49 16.10
C ARG A 137 -29.96 6.32 14.63
N ARG A 138 -28.83 6.90 14.22
CA ARG A 138 -28.29 6.72 12.86
C ARG A 138 -27.93 5.26 12.56
N ALA A 139 -27.36 4.53 13.52
CA ALA A 139 -27.08 3.11 13.35
C ALA A 139 -28.35 2.29 13.05
N LEU A 140 -29.46 2.62 13.72
CA LEU A 140 -30.78 2.01 13.44
C LEU A 140 -31.27 2.34 12.02
N GLN A 141 -31.13 3.59 11.57
CA GLN A 141 -31.50 3.98 10.20
C GLN A 141 -30.67 3.23 9.15
N VAL A 142 -29.36 3.12 9.36
CA VAL A 142 -28.45 2.39 8.48
C VAL A 142 -28.82 0.91 8.42
N LEU A 143 -29.17 0.31 9.56
CA LEU A 143 -29.69 -1.05 9.61
C LEU A 143 -30.96 -1.20 8.76
N LYS A 144 -31.96 -0.31 8.92
CA LYS A 144 -33.18 -0.35 8.09
C LYS A 144 -32.86 -0.34 6.59
N LYS A 145 -31.82 0.40 6.17
CA LYS A 145 -31.36 0.45 4.77
C LYS A 145 -30.66 -0.83 4.31
N LEU A 146 -29.82 -1.44 5.16
CA LEU A 146 -29.00 -2.62 4.81
C LEU A 146 -29.74 -3.95 5.00
N ALA A 147 -30.69 -4.02 5.93
CA ALA A 147 -31.41 -5.23 6.31
C ALA A 147 -32.23 -5.86 5.18
N ARG A 148 -32.53 -5.12 4.09
CA ARG A 148 -33.20 -5.70 2.91
C ARG A 148 -32.36 -6.80 2.21
N ARG A 149 -31.05 -6.94 2.55
CA ARG A 149 -30.13 -7.98 2.05
C ARG A 149 -29.33 -8.61 3.20
N GLN A 150 -30.05 -9.26 4.13
CA GLN A 150 -29.61 -9.73 5.45
C GLN A 150 -28.28 -10.51 5.48
N LEU A 151 -28.08 -11.48 4.58
CA LEU A 151 -26.96 -12.46 4.66
C LEU A 151 -25.57 -11.82 4.78
N MET A 152 -25.23 -10.84 3.94
CA MET A 152 -23.89 -10.24 3.95
C MET A 152 -23.67 -9.24 5.09
N TYR A 153 -24.73 -8.57 5.56
CA TYR A 153 -24.68 -7.66 6.70
C TYR A 153 -24.32 -8.43 7.99
N HIS A 154 -24.96 -9.58 8.22
CA HIS A 154 -24.72 -10.40 9.40
C HIS A 154 -23.30 -10.99 9.46
N SER A 155 -22.68 -11.26 8.30
CA SER A 155 -21.34 -11.84 8.25
C SER A 155 -20.22 -10.84 8.52
N TYR A 156 -20.33 -9.59 8.06
CA TYR A 156 -19.20 -8.65 8.04
C TYR A 156 -19.42 -7.33 8.78
N SER A 157 -20.58 -7.13 9.41
CA SER A 157 -20.85 -5.96 10.26
C SER A 157 -21.48 -6.36 11.58
N MET A 158 -21.27 -5.55 12.62
CA MET A 158 -21.89 -5.79 13.92
C MET A 158 -23.40 -5.67 13.81
N GLN A 159 -24.09 -6.75 14.17
CA GLN A 159 -25.53 -6.83 14.06
C GLN A 159 -26.18 -5.98 15.15
N VAL A 160 -26.92 -4.96 14.74
CA VAL A 160 -27.78 -4.21 15.64
C VAL A 160 -29.13 -4.91 15.69
N HIS A 161 -29.65 -5.15 16.88
CA HIS A 161 -30.93 -5.85 17.08
C HIS A 161 -32.06 -4.87 17.39
N GLY A 162 -31.74 -3.77 18.08
CA GLY A 162 -32.77 -2.87 18.57
C GLY A 162 -32.26 -1.81 19.53
N TYR A 163 -33.18 -1.25 20.30
CA TYR A 163 -32.89 -0.23 21.30
C TYR A 163 -33.81 -0.36 22.52
N VAL A 164 -33.34 0.16 23.65
CA VAL A 164 -34.14 0.45 24.84
C VAL A 164 -34.20 1.97 24.97
N PHE A 165 -35.39 2.50 25.15
CA PHE A 165 -35.62 3.92 25.39
C PHE A 165 -36.48 4.12 26.63
N ASP A 166 -35.95 4.87 27.58
CA ASP A 166 -36.58 5.19 28.86
C ASP A 166 -36.88 6.69 28.87
N GLY A 167 -38.10 7.06 28.44
CA GLY A 167 -38.59 8.43 28.33
C GLY A 167 -39.99 8.48 27.73
N GLU A 168 -40.89 9.28 28.31
CA GLU A 168 -42.31 9.29 27.95
C GLU A 168 -42.64 10.12 26.70
N SER A 169 -41.84 11.12 26.34
CA SER A 169 -41.91 11.81 25.04
C SER A 169 -40.82 12.87 24.99
N GLY A 170 -39.88 12.78 24.04
CA GLY A 170 -38.84 13.80 23.83
C GLY A 170 -37.39 13.30 23.97
N ASN A 171 -36.45 14.04 23.36
CA ASN A 171 -35.03 13.67 23.16
C ASN A 171 -34.17 13.52 24.45
N GLU A 172 -34.75 13.70 25.64
CA GLU A 172 -34.03 13.71 26.92
C GLU A 172 -33.90 12.33 27.57
N GLY A 173 -34.73 11.35 27.16
CA GLY A 173 -34.73 9.99 27.72
C GLY A 173 -33.43 9.20 27.56
N LEU A 174 -33.22 8.21 28.41
CA LEU A 174 -32.05 7.33 28.37
C LEU A 174 -32.13 6.44 27.13
N PHE A 175 -31.09 6.44 26.28
CA PHE A 175 -31.08 5.65 25.05
C PHE A 175 -29.96 4.61 25.10
N THR A 176 -30.34 3.34 24.98
CA THR A 176 -29.41 2.20 24.97
C THR A 176 -29.58 1.44 23.68
N LEU A 177 -28.48 1.27 22.94
CA LEU A 177 -28.46 0.48 21.71
C LEU A 177 -28.16 -0.99 22.04
N VAL A 178 -28.92 -1.91 21.44
CA VAL A 178 -28.75 -3.36 21.63
C VAL A 178 -28.13 -3.95 20.38
N HIS A 179 -26.97 -4.59 20.52
CA HIS A 179 -26.27 -5.25 19.42
C HIS A 179 -25.75 -6.64 19.80
N GLY A 180 -25.44 -7.46 18.79
CA GLY A 180 -24.95 -8.81 18.98
C GLY A 180 -23.58 -8.85 19.65
N TYR A 181 -23.35 -9.90 20.45
CA TYR A 181 -22.05 -10.18 21.06
C TYR A 181 -21.13 -10.89 20.06
N HIS A 182 -19.97 -10.29 19.78
CA HIS A 182 -18.99 -10.80 18.81
C HIS A 182 -17.59 -10.93 19.41
N GLY A 183 -17.50 -11.27 20.69
CA GLY A 183 -16.25 -11.39 21.44
C GLY A 183 -15.84 -10.09 22.14
N SER A 184 -15.06 -10.23 23.21
CA SER A 184 -14.75 -9.13 24.12
C SER A 184 -13.58 -8.24 23.67
N TYR A 185 -12.87 -8.57 22.59
CA TYR A 185 -11.68 -7.82 22.12
C TYR A 185 -11.88 -7.21 20.74
N SER A 186 -11.63 -5.90 20.62
CA SER A 186 -11.39 -5.26 19.32
C SER A 186 -10.00 -5.59 18.79
N LEU A 187 -9.78 -5.38 17.48
CA LEU A 187 -8.49 -5.65 16.83
C LEU A 187 -7.35 -4.86 17.49
N ARG A 188 -7.62 -3.66 18.01
CA ARG A 188 -6.65 -2.90 18.82
C ARG A 188 -6.15 -3.72 20.01
N HIS A 189 -7.07 -4.27 20.80
CA HIS A 189 -6.74 -5.04 22.01
C HIS A 189 -6.00 -6.32 21.65
N TRP A 190 -6.43 -7.03 20.61
CA TRP A 190 -5.71 -8.19 20.08
C TRP A 190 -4.24 -7.87 19.80
N LEU A 191 -3.96 -6.76 19.10
CA LEU A 191 -2.58 -6.38 18.77
C LEU A 191 -1.73 -5.99 20.00
N GLN A 192 -2.35 -5.64 21.13
CA GLN A 192 -1.65 -5.33 22.38
C GLN A 192 -1.29 -6.58 23.20
N LEU A 193 -1.95 -7.72 22.97
CA LEU A 193 -1.60 -8.98 23.62
C LEU A 193 -0.20 -9.46 23.19
N SER A 194 0.53 -10.09 24.11
CA SER A 194 1.84 -10.73 23.85
C SER A 194 1.69 -11.90 22.89
N ASP A 195 0.75 -12.79 23.19
CA ASP A 195 0.55 -14.08 22.51
C ASP A 195 -0.63 -14.05 21.52
N TRP A 196 -0.89 -12.88 20.94
CA TRP A 196 -2.04 -12.65 20.08
C TRP A 196 -2.10 -13.61 18.88
N LEU A 197 -0.95 -14.01 18.34
CA LEU A 197 -0.87 -14.81 17.11
C LEU A 197 -1.40 -16.24 17.32
N PRO A 198 -0.86 -17.07 18.23
CA PRO A 198 -1.42 -18.40 18.50
C PRO A 198 -2.89 -18.37 18.95
N THR A 199 -3.24 -17.44 19.84
CA THR A 199 -4.61 -17.32 20.36
C THR A 199 -5.60 -16.96 19.25
N LEU A 200 -5.21 -16.08 18.33
CA LEU A 200 -6.06 -15.70 17.20
C LEU A 200 -6.21 -16.83 16.18
N GLU A 201 -5.15 -17.59 15.90
CA GLU A 201 -5.24 -18.76 15.02
C GLU A 201 -6.21 -19.81 15.58
N ALA A 202 -6.17 -20.07 16.89
CA ALA A 202 -7.11 -20.94 17.57
C ALA A 202 -8.55 -20.40 17.48
N THR A 203 -8.72 -19.09 17.71
CA THR A 203 -10.04 -18.43 17.63
C THR A 203 -10.65 -18.53 16.24
N LEU A 204 -9.83 -18.44 15.19
CA LEU A 204 -10.27 -18.57 13.79
C LEU A 204 -10.29 -20.02 13.30
N ALA A 205 -9.98 -21.00 14.17
CA ALA A 205 -9.87 -22.43 13.85
C ALA A 205 -9.04 -22.70 12.59
N LEU A 206 -7.87 -22.07 12.48
CA LEU A 206 -6.96 -22.28 11.34
C LEU A 206 -6.10 -23.54 11.60
N ASP A 207 -6.56 -24.70 11.12
CA ASP A 207 -5.89 -26.00 11.33
C ASP A 207 -4.41 -26.06 10.87
N GLU A 208 -3.64 -26.98 11.48
CA GLU A 208 -2.26 -27.33 11.10
C GLU A 208 -2.12 -27.79 9.64
N GLU A 209 -3.17 -28.37 9.05
CA GLU A 209 -3.11 -28.83 7.65
C GLU A 209 -3.00 -27.67 6.65
N TYR A 210 -3.50 -26.49 7.02
CA TYR A 210 -3.29 -25.27 6.24
C TYR A 210 -1.91 -24.63 6.48
N VAL A 211 -1.19 -24.99 7.54
CA VAL A 211 0.16 -24.49 7.86
C VAL A 211 1.17 -24.92 6.80
N ARG A 212 0.95 -26.06 6.11
CA ARG A 212 1.83 -26.55 5.04
C ARG A 212 1.55 -25.98 3.64
N ARG A 213 0.43 -25.28 3.40
CA ARG A 213 -0.08 -25.07 2.01
C ARG A 213 0.08 -23.66 1.41
N VAL A 214 0.55 -22.65 2.14
CA VAL A 214 0.58 -21.27 1.61
C VAL A 214 1.83 -20.47 2.01
N GLY A 215 2.93 -20.60 1.26
CA GLY A 215 4.02 -19.63 1.32
C GLY A 215 5.35 -20.16 0.83
N ASP A 216 6.16 -19.25 0.32
CA ASP A 216 7.60 -19.45 0.20
C ASP A 216 8.19 -19.27 1.61
N ASP A 217 8.66 -20.35 2.24
CA ASP A 217 9.19 -20.34 3.61
C ASP A 217 10.62 -19.78 3.70
N THR A 218 11.19 -19.35 2.56
CA THR A 218 12.60 -18.95 2.46
C THR A 218 12.94 -17.64 3.17
N ILE A 219 12.00 -16.71 3.36
CA ILE A 219 12.27 -15.36 3.93
C ILE A 219 11.51 -15.14 5.24
N GLY A 220 12.21 -15.13 6.37
CA GLY A 220 11.62 -14.84 7.70
C GLY A 220 11.01 -16.05 8.43
N GLY A 221 11.06 -17.22 7.82
CA GLY A 221 10.64 -18.48 8.44
C GLY A 221 9.13 -18.65 8.65
N PRO A 222 8.73 -19.73 9.36
CA PRO A 222 7.32 -20.13 9.50
C PRO A 222 6.45 -19.12 10.26
N ALA A 223 7.01 -18.40 11.23
CA ALA A 223 6.27 -17.40 12.02
C ALA A 223 5.80 -16.22 11.14
N VAL A 224 6.67 -15.72 10.27
CA VAL A 224 6.34 -14.65 9.31
C VAL A 224 5.31 -15.15 8.29
N THR A 225 5.40 -16.41 7.86
CA THR A 225 4.40 -17.03 6.97
C THR A 225 3.02 -17.10 7.63
N ARG A 226 2.95 -17.54 8.90
CA ARG A 226 1.72 -17.59 9.70
C ARG A 226 1.10 -16.20 9.89
N GLN A 227 1.89 -15.22 10.32
CA GLN A 227 1.42 -13.84 10.52
C GLN A 227 0.91 -13.21 9.22
N LEU A 228 1.60 -13.43 8.10
CA LEU A 228 1.16 -12.96 6.79
C LEU A 228 -0.15 -13.59 6.33
N ARG A 229 -0.34 -14.89 6.58
CA ARG A 229 -1.60 -15.57 6.27
C ARG A 229 -2.76 -14.96 7.08
N LEU A 230 -2.59 -14.82 8.39
CA LEU A 230 -3.60 -14.20 9.25
C LEU A 230 -3.92 -12.78 8.79
N THR A 231 -2.89 -11.97 8.53
CA THR A 231 -3.05 -10.61 8.02
C THR A 231 -3.89 -10.58 6.75
N ARG A 232 -3.65 -11.49 5.80
CA ARG A 232 -4.43 -11.57 4.55
C ARG A 232 -5.90 -11.91 4.81
N ILE A 233 -6.19 -12.82 5.72
CA ILE A 233 -7.56 -13.21 6.09
C ILE A 233 -8.28 -12.00 6.69
N LEU A 234 -7.69 -11.37 7.71
CA LEU A 234 -8.27 -10.21 8.40
C LEU A 234 -8.50 -9.03 7.43
N MET A 235 -7.52 -8.73 6.59
CA MET A 235 -7.63 -7.66 5.59
C MET A 235 -8.71 -7.96 4.54
N ARG A 236 -8.86 -9.23 4.13
CA ARG A 236 -9.87 -9.64 3.16
C ARG A 236 -11.27 -9.49 3.75
N ASP A 237 -11.50 -9.99 4.96
CA ASP A 237 -12.79 -9.88 5.64
C ASP A 237 -13.19 -8.41 5.85
N LEU A 238 -12.24 -7.59 6.31
CA LEU A 238 -12.43 -6.15 6.45
C LEU A 238 -12.84 -5.51 5.12
N LEU A 239 -12.10 -5.79 4.04
CA LEU A 239 -12.40 -5.24 2.71
C LEU A 239 -13.72 -5.74 2.13
N ILE A 240 -14.12 -6.99 2.41
CA ILE A 240 -15.44 -7.51 2.01
C ILE A 240 -16.55 -6.73 2.71
N GLY A 241 -16.43 -6.50 4.03
CA GLY A 241 -17.38 -5.69 4.80
C GLY A 241 -17.48 -4.24 4.31
N VAL A 242 -16.34 -3.60 4.05
CA VAL A 242 -16.32 -2.22 3.51
C VAL A 242 -16.88 -2.17 2.08
N ASN A 243 -16.52 -3.13 1.23
CA ASN A 243 -17.07 -3.23 -0.13
C ASN A 243 -18.59 -3.43 -0.12
N TYR A 244 -19.11 -4.19 0.84
CA TYR A 244 -20.55 -4.34 1.02
C TYR A 244 -21.21 -2.98 1.29
N LEU A 245 -20.70 -2.18 2.24
CA LEU A 245 -21.22 -0.83 2.50
C LEU A 245 -21.17 0.07 1.25
N HIS A 246 -20.02 0.11 0.58
CA HIS A 246 -19.81 0.95 -0.60
C HIS A 246 -20.74 0.56 -1.77
N SER A 247 -21.02 -0.74 -1.93
CA SER A 247 -21.96 -1.23 -2.95
C SER A 247 -23.43 -0.89 -2.64
N HIS A 248 -23.76 -0.61 -1.37
CA HIS A 248 -25.09 -0.19 -0.91
C HIS A 248 -25.22 1.33 -0.72
N GLY A 249 -24.25 2.10 -1.23
CA GLY A 249 -24.31 3.55 -1.22
C GLY A 249 -23.94 4.20 0.12
N LEU A 250 -23.22 3.49 0.99
CA LEU A 250 -22.81 3.98 2.29
C LEU A 250 -21.28 4.01 2.40
N ALA A 251 -20.73 5.03 3.05
CA ALA A 251 -19.38 5.01 3.61
C ALA A 251 -19.44 4.82 5.13
N HIS A 252 -18.47 4.13 5.68
CA HIS A 252 -18.37 3.93 7.12
C HIS A 252 -17.92 5.20 7.85
N THR A 253 -16.96 5.94 7.28
CA THR A 253 -16.38 7.21 7.78
C THR A 253 -15.68 7.16 9.15
N GLU A 254 -15.54 5.97 9.74
CA GLU A 254 -14.98 5.80 11.07
C GLU A 254 -14.24 4.46 11.23
N LEU A 255 -13.57 4.00 10.18
CA LEU A 255 -12.78 2.78 10.24
C LEU A 255 -11.51 3.01 11.06
N ARG A 256 -11.41 2.29 12.19
CA ARG A 256 -10.25 2.32 13.10
C ARG A 256 -10.09 0.95 13.76
N LEU A 257 -8.93 0.66 14.35
CA LEU A 257 -8.67 -0.63 15.02
C LEU A 257 -9.64 -0.89 16.18
N GLU A 258 -10.15 0.17 16.81
CA GLU A 258 -11.12 0.12 17.89
C GLU A 258 -12.50 -0.35 17.41
N ASN A 259 -12.82 -0.10 16.14
CA ASN A 259 -14.12 -0.37 15.53
C ASN A 259 -14.10 -1.64 14.66
N VAL A 260 -13.11 -2.51 14.85
CA VAL A 260 -12.98 -3.77 14.12
C VAL A 260 -12.93 -4.89 15.14
N HIS A 261 -13.84 -5.86 15.02
CA HIS A 261 -14.00 -6.97 15.96
C HIS A 261 -13.78 -8.29 15.25
N ILE A 262 -13.36 -9.31 16.01
CA ILE A 262 -13.16 -10.66 15.49
C ILE A 262 -14.20 -11.53 16.15
N SER A 263 -15.17 -12.04 15.38
CA SER A 263 -16.23 -12.90 15.89
C SER A 263 -15.69 -14.33 16.01
N PRO A 264 -15.61 -14.91 17.23
CA PRO A 264 -15.21 -16.31 17.39
C PRO A 264 -16.23 -17.28 16.78
N ILE A 265 -17.50 -16.87 16.76
CA ILE A 265 -18.63 -17.68 16.25
C ILE A 265 -18.56 -17.75 14.72
N ASP A 266 -18.43 -16.59 14.07
CA ASP A 266 -18.41 -16.51 12.61
C ASP A 266 -17.02 -16.80 12.02
N LYS A 267 -15.97 -16.78 12.85
CA LYS A 267 -14.57 -16.89 12.45
C LYS A 267 -14.16 -15.85 11.40
N HIS A 268 -14.80 -14.68 11.45
CA HIS A 268 -14.59 -13.57 10.51
C HIS A 268 -14.47 -12.23 11.24
N VAL A 269 -13.84 -11.27 10.55
CA VAL A 269 -13.79 -9.89 11.01
C VAL A 269 -15.11 -9.18 10.77
N LYS A 270 -15.61 -8.47 11.78
CA LYS A 270 -16.79 -7.62 11.71
C LYS A 270 -16.42 -6.15 11.85
N VAL A 271 -16.93 -5.36 10.93
CA VAL A 271 -16.88 -3.91 10.98
C VAL A 271 -17.85 -3.40 12.03
N GLY A 272 -17.44 -2.39 12.79
CA GLY A 272 -18.15 -1.90 13.97
C GLY A 272 -19.51 -1.24 13.68
N ILE A 273 -20.10 -0.66 14.73
CA ILE A 273 -21.44 -0.07 14.64
C ILE A 273 -21.42 1.12 13.67
N LEU A 274 -22.34 1.11 12.71
CA LEU A 274 -22.41 2.07 11.61
C LEU A 274 -23.07 3.41 12.00
N GLY A 275 -22.85 3.88 13.24
CA GLY A 275 -23.48 5.09 13.77
C GLY A 275 -23.00 6.39 13.11
N ASN A 276 -21.80 6.39 12.53
CA ASN A 276 -21.27 7.50 11.72
C ASN A 276 -21.37 7.24 10.21
N ALA A 277 -22.02 6.16 9.77
CA ALA A 277 -22.07 5.87 8.34
C ALA A 277 -22.88 6.96 7.60
N VAL A 278 -22.36 7.34 6.43
CA VAL A 278 -22.89 8.44 5.62
C VAL A 278 -23.37 7.90 4.28
N ASP A 279 -24.50 8.42 3.82
CA ASP A 279 -25.04 8.12 2.50
C ASP A 279 -24.31 8.92 1.41
N PHE A 280 -24.07 8.28 0.27
CA PHE A 280 -23.51 8.96 -0.89
C PHE A 280 -24.49 9.94 -1.52
N TYR A 281 -25.80 9.70 -1.38
CA TYR A 281 -26.86 10.41 -2.13
C TYR A 281 -27.76 11.29 -1.26
N GLU A 282 -27.29 11.71 -0.08
CA GLU A 282 -28.08 12.57 0.80
C GLU A 282 -28.49 13.87 0.06
N ASN A 283 -29.81 14.05 -0.12
CA ASN A 283 -30.45 15.04 -1.01
C ASN A 283 -29.92 16.46 -0.76
N THR A 284 -29.13 16.98 -1.68
CA THR A 284 -28.83 18.41 -1.77
C THR A 284 -29.82 19.04 -2.75
N PRO A 285 -30.60 20.07 -2.34
CA PRO A 285 -31.69 20.60 -3.16
C PRO A 285 -31.20 21.62 -4.22
N SER A 286 -30.26 21.25 -5.11
CA SER A 286 -29.81 22.16 -6.19
C SER A 286 -29.34 21.45 -7.47
N GLY A 287 -29.91 21.83 -8.61
CA GLY A 287 -29.91 21.12 -9.90
C GLY A 287 -28.59 20.92 -10.68
N ASN A 288 -27.41 21.04 -10.06
CA ASN A 288 -26.11 20.75 -10.70
C ASN A 288 -25.52 19.37 -10.29
N LEU A 289 -26.41 18.42 -9.96
CA LEU A 289 -26.22 17.42 -8.90
C LEU A 289 -25.39 16.15 -9.24
N VAL A 290 -25.20 15.78 -10.52
CA VAL A 290 -24.66 14.44 -10.86
C VAL A 290 -23.15 14.36 -10.64
N ASP A 291 -22.39 15.35 -11.07
CA ASP A 291 -20.92 15.34 -10.97
C ASP A 291 -20.46 15.54 -9.51
N GLY A 292 -21.11 16.46 -8.78
CA GLY A 292 -20.85 16.69 -7.36
C GLY A 292 -21.15 15.46 -6.48
N ASN A 293 -22.19 14.69 -6.79
CA ASN A 293 -22.50 13.44 -6.09
C ASN A 293 -21.49 12.33 -6.38
N ILE A 294 -21.00 12.25 -7.63
CA ILE A 294 -19.94 11.29 -8.01
C ILE A 294 -18.64 11.62 -7.26
N ASP A 295 -18.29 12.90 -7.14
CA ASP A 295 -17.08 13.33 -6.45
C ASP A 295 -17.20 13.16 -4.93
N ARG A 296 -18.35 13.47 -4.32
CA ARG A 296 -18.63 13.15 -2.91
C ARG A 296 -18.47 11.66 -2.64
N ARG A 297 -19.08 10.81 -3.47
CA ARG A 297 -18.95 9.34 -3.36
C ARG A 297 -17.50 8.89 -3.44
N LYS A 298 -16.74 9.35 -4.44
CA LYS A 298 -15.32 9.01 -4.59
C LYS A 298 -14.51 9.45 -3.39
N MET A 299 -14.72 10.66 -2.86
CA MET A 299 -14.03 11.17 -1.69
C MET A 299 -14.30 10.33 -0.44
N MET A 300 -15.56 9.95 -0.21
CA MET A 300 -15.96 9.13 0.94
C MET A 300 -15.40 7.72 0.87
N ILE A 301 -15.48 7.07 -0.30
CA ILE A 301 -14.85 5.76 -0.55
C ILE A 301 -13.35 5.85 -0.29
N ALA A 302 -12.70 6.85 -0.87
CA ALA A 302 -11.27 7.05 -0.69
C ALA A 302 -10.93 7.26 0.80
N PHE A 303 -11.73 8.01 1.56
CA PHE A 303 -11.51 8.21 2.99
C PHE A 303 -11.48 6.88 3.75
N ASP A 304 -12.49 6.02 3.54
CA ASP A 304 -12.54 4.68 4.15
C ASP A 304 -11.31 3.85 3.76
N MET A 305 -10.92 3.86 2.48
CA MET A 305 -9.76 3.12 2.00
C MET A 305 -8.44 3.60 2.63
N ARG A 306 -8.32 4.90 2.94
CA ARG A 306 -7.17 5.43 3.68
C ARG A 306 -7.12 4.88 5.10
N CYS A 307 -8.26 4.80 5.76
CA CYS A 307 -8.38 4.20 7.09
C CYS A 307 -8.04 2.71 7.08
N VAL A 308 -8.46 1.96 6.05
CA VAL A 308 -8.04 0.57 5.83
C VAL A 308 -6.51 0.47 5.67
N GLY A 309 -5.89 1.41 4.96
CA GLY A 309 -4.42 1.52 4.87
C GLY A 309 -3.75 1.71 6.24
N PHE A 310 -4.30 2.54 7.12
CA PHE A 310 -3.79 2.69 8.49
C PHE A 310 -3.97 1.44 9.34
N ILE A 311 -5.08 0.72 9.19
CA ILE A 311 -5.32 -0.56 9.85
C ILE A 311 -4.30 -1.59 9.37
N MET A 312 -4.10 -1.71 8.04
CA MET A 312 -3.10 -2.60 7.45
C MET A 312 -1.69 -2.30 7.97
N ALA A 313 -1.30 -1.02 7.99
CA ALA A 313 0.01 -0.60 8.47
C ALA A 313 0.25 -1.04 9.91
N LYS A 314 -0.71 -0.84 10.81
CA LYS A 314 -0.58 -1.22 12.24
C LYS A 314 -0.68 -2.72 12.48
N LEU A 315 -1.45 -3.43 11.66
CA LEU A 315 -1.58 -4.89 11.71
C LEU A 315 -0.25 -5.57 11.35
N ILE A 316 0.49 -5.01 10.39
CA ILE A 316 1.75 -5.59 9.89
C ILE A 316 2.96 -5.05 10.66
N LEU A 317 3.01 -3.74 10.89
CA LEU A 317 4.10 -3.05 11.59
C LEU A 317 3.63 -2.66 13.00
N LYS A 318 3.74 -3.59 13.94
CA LYS A 318 3.23 -3.44 15.32
C LYS A 318 3.84 -2.23 16.04
N GLU A 319 5.03 -1.78 15.65
CA GLU A 319 5.68 -0.58 16.17
C GLU A 319 4.86 0.69 15.91
N LEU A 320 4.00 0.71 14.88
CA LEU A 320 3.06 1.80 14.61
C LEU A 320 1.89 1.87 15.61
N MET A 321 1.80 0.91 16.56
CA MET A 321 0.95 1.06 17.73
C MET A 321 1.50 2.07 18.73
N ASN A 322 2.82 2.34 18.71
CA ASN A 322 3.42 3.41 19.51
C ASN A 322 3.03 4.79 18.95
N PRO A 323 2.39 5.67 19.74
CA PRO A 323 1.94 6.99 19.27
C PRO A 323 3.05 7.85 18.67
N SER A 324 4.28 7.79 19.20
CA SER A 324 5.41 8.60 18.75
C SER A 324 5.90 8.19 17.35
N ILE A 325 6.01 6.88 17.10
CA ILE A 325 6.40 6.34 15.79
C ILE A 325 5.27 6.61 14.79
N PHE A 326 4.02 6.41 15.20
CA PHE A 326 2.88 6.67 14.35
C PHE A 326 2.72 8.14 13.97
N LEU A 327 3.13 9.07 14.84
CA LEU A 327 3.15 10.51 14.53
C LEU A 327 4.17 10.82 13.42
N LYS A 328 5.36 10.22 13.46
CA LYS A 328 6.37 10.35 12.39
C LYS A 328 5.83 9.80 11.07
N PHE A 329 5.20 8.64 11.11
CA PHE A 329 4.54 8.02 9.94
C PHE A 329 3.41 8.89 9.37
N LYS A 330 2.56 9.49 10.21
CA LYS A 330 1.54 10.44 9.76
C LYS A 330 2.16 11.71 9.16
N SER A 331 3.18 12.26 9.82
CA SER A 331 3.89 13.46 9.37
C SER A 331 4.47 13.27 7.97
N PHE A 332 5.04 12.09 7.69
CA PHE A 332 5.51 11.72 6.37
C PHE A 332 4.42 11.89 5.30
N LEU A 333 3.21 11.37 5.55
CA LEU A 333 2.08 11.46 4.61
C LEU A 333 1.51 12.88 4.50
N THR A 334 1.41 13.63 5.61
CA THR A 334 0.85 14.99 5.61
C THR A 334 1.76 16.00 4.92
N LYS A 335 3.07 15.74 4.89
CA LYS A 335 4.05 16.54 4.12
C LYS A 335 3.94 16.32 2.60
N GLY A 336 3.05 15.44 2.14
CA GLY A 336 2.88 15.15 0.71
C GLY A 336 3.95 14.22 0.14
N ASN A 337 4.68 13.47 0.98
CA ASN A 337 5.62 12.46 0.48
C ASN A 337 4.88 11.26 -0.10
N ASP A 338 5.36 10.77 -1.25
CA ASP A 338 4.76 9.62 -1.92
C ASP A 338 4.80 8.37 -1.01
N PRO A 339 3.63 7.73 -0.74
CA PRO A 339 3.54 6.53 0.08
C PRO A 339 4.37 5.35 -0.44
N SER A 340 4.74 5.34 -1.71
CA SER A 340 5.63 4.33 -2.27
C SER A 340 6.97 4.33 -1.52
N CYS A 341 7.46 5.50 -1.10
CA CYS A 341 8.74 5.64 -0.40
C CYS A 341 8.69 5.23 1.09
N LEU A 342 7.56 4.67 1.57
CA LEU A 342 7.38 4.27 2.96
C LEU A 342 8.42 3.25 3.44
N ARG A 343 8.84 2.31 2.58
CA ARG A 343 9.86 1.31 2.93
C ARG A 343 11.16 1.98 3.38
N GLU A 344 11.70 2.87 2.54
CA GLU A 344 12.96 3.56 2.79
C GLU A 344 12.88 4.54 3.97
N PHE A 345 11.71 5.13 4.18
CA PHE A 345 11.46 5.98 5.34
C PHE A 345 11.42 5.18 6.65
N LEU A 346 10.79 4.00 6.66
CA LEU A 346 10.56 3.21 7.86
C LEU A 346 11.74 2.31 8.25
N LEU A 347 12.51 1.83 7.27
CA LEU A 347 13.65 0.94 7.51
C LEU A 347 14.62 1.47 8.59
N PRO A 348 15.14 2.72 8.53
CA PRO A 348 16.02 3.27 9.57
C PRO A 348 15.32 3.60 10.90
N ILE A 349 13.98 3.61 10.95
CA ILE A 349 13.21 3.85 12.18
C ILE A 349 12.99 2.51 12.91
N LEU A 350 12.63 1.47 12.16
CA LEU A 350 12.21 0.17 12.70
C LEU A 350 13.38 -0.80 12.93
N CYS A 351 14.47 -0.69 12.16
CA CYS A 351 15.61 -1.61 12.27
C CYS A 351 16.67 -1.20 13.31
N ARG A 352 16.53 -0.05 13.99
CA ARG A 352 17.56 0.47 14.92
C ARG A 352 17.96 -0.49 16.05
N ASN A 353 17.04 -1.36 16.47
CA ASN A 353 17.19 -2.17 17.69
C ASN A 353 17.05 -3.69 17.44
N SER A 354 17.03 -4.15 16.19
CA SER A 354 16.67 -5.54 15.87
C SER A 354 17.69 -6.19 14.93
N PRO A 355 18.69 -6.94 15.47
CA PRO A 355 19.71 -7.60 14.67
C PRO A 355 19.15 -8.71 13.77
N SER A 356 17.99 -9.29 14.11
CA SER A 356 17.26 -10.30 13.33
C SER A 356 16.30 -9.72 12.28
N GLY A 357 16.25 -8.39 12.14
CA GLY A 357 15.33 -7.68 11.25
C GLY A 357 13.90 -7.57 11.81
N ASN A 358 13.04 -6.85 11.11
CA ASN A 358 11.65 -6.64 11.50
C ASN A 358 10.71 -7.58 10.72
N ALA A 359 9.92 -8.39 11.43
CA ALA A 359 9.00 -9.35 10.82
C ALA A 359 8.00 -8.68 9.87
N GLY A 360 7.46 -7.51 10.25
CA GLY A 360 6.52 -6.76 9.41
C GLY A 360 7.16 -6.24 8.11
N LEU A 361 8.40 -5.76 8.15
CA LEU A 361 9.15 -5.40 6.93
C LEU A 361 9.35 -6.63 6.02
N GLN A 362 9.75 -7.76 6.59
CA GLN A 362 9.90 -9.02 5.84
C GLN A 362 8.59 -9.47 5.19
N MET A 363 7.46 -9.32 5.89
CA MET A 363 6.12 -9.62 5.34
C MET A 363 5.79 -8.75 4.13
N LEU A 364 6.09 -7.45 4.19
CA LEU A 364 5.80 -6.50 3.11
C LEU A 364 6.75 -6.68 1.91
N ASP A 365 7.99 -7.11 2.15
CA ASP A 365 9.02 -7.39 1.14
C ASP A 365 8.78 -8.71 0.37
N ARG A 366 7.95 -9.63 0.91
CA ARG A 366 7.56 -10.87 0.23
C ARG A 366 6.75 -10.60 -1.06
N ASN A 367 6.74 -11.58 -1.95
CA ASN A 367 6.02 -11.55 -3.23
C ASN A 367 6.37 -10.29 -4.05
N TRP A 368 7.67 -10.01 -4.22
CA TRP A 368 8.19 -8.85 -4.94
C TRP A 368 7.69 -7.49 -4.40
N GLY A 369 7.55 -7.38 -3.07
CA GLY A 369 7.11 -6.14 -2.44
C GLY A 369 5.62 -5.85 -2.61
N ALA A 370 4.77 -6.85 -2.91
CA ALA A 370 3.34 -6.63 -3.12
C ALA A 370 2.64 -6.03 -1.90
N GLY A 371 3.11 -6.30 -0.68
CA GLY A 371 2.56 -5.69 0.54
C GLY A 371 2.77 -4.19 0.57
N TRP A 372 3.98 -3.74 0.22
CA TRP A 372 4.29 -2.31 0.08
C TRP A 372 3.46 -1.64 -1.02
N ASN A 373 3.23 -2.34 -2.14
CA ASN A 373 2.41 -1.78 -3.23
C ASN A 373 0.97 -1.56 -2.80
N LEU A 374 0.34 -2.55 -2.15
CA LEU A 374 -1.02 -2.39 -1.67
C LEU A 374 -1.10 -1.26 -0.65
N LEU A 375 -0.14 -1.20 0.28
CA LEU A 375 -0.10 -0.18 1.30
C LEU A 375 0.05 1.23 0.71
N SER A 376 0.90 1.41 -0.32
CA SER A 376 1.07 2.70 -0.97
C SER A 376 -0.20 3.13 -1.71
N LEU A 377 -0.89 2.20 -2.37
CA LEU A 377 -2.15 2.44 -3.07
C LEU A 377 -3.32 2.76 -2.11
N LEU A 378 -3.37 2.14 -0.93
CA LEU A 378 -4.35 2.47 0.11
C LEU A 378 -4.10 3.85 0.72
N LEU A 379 -2.84 4.26 0.82
CA LEU A 379 -2.41 5.51 1.44
C LEU A 379 -2.13 6.64 0.44
N ALA A 380 -2.45 6.44 -0.84
CA ALA A 380 -2.25 7.43 -1.90
C ALA A 380 -2.74 8.82 -1.46
N ILE A 381 -1.92 9.85 -1.69
CA ILE A 381 -2.19 11.22 -1.21
C ILE A 381 -3.49 11.74 -1.83
N LYS A 382 -3.59 11.64 -3.16
CA LYS A 382 -4.79 12.07 -3.88
C LYS A 382 -5.89 11.02 -3.74
N PRO A 383 -7.12 11.42 -3.34
CA PRO A 383 -8.26 10.52 -3.25
C PRO A 383 -8.56 9.77 -4.55
N SER A 384 -8.35 10.40 -5.70
CA SER A 384 -8.59 9.84 -7.03
C SER A 384 -7.61 8.74 -7.46
N GLU A 385 -6.41 8.73 -6.88
CA GLU A 385 -5.37 7.72 -7.15
C GLU A 385 -5.44 6.55 -6.16
N ARG A 386 -6.31 6.64 -5.15
CA ARG A 386 -6.47 5.62 -4.10
C ARG A 386 -7.24 4.41 -4.62
N ILE A 387 -6.74 3.23 -4.31
CA ILE A 387 -7.36 1.97 -4.73
C ILE A 387 -8.76 1.78 -4.16
N SER A 388 -9.68 1.24 -4.96
CA SER A 388 -11.03 0.88 -4.52
C SER A 388 -11.03 -0.42 -3.71
N CYS A 389 -12.09 -0.71 -2.94
CA CYS A 389 -12.20 -1.99 -2.23
C CYS A 389 -12.11 -3.20 -3.17
N LEU A 390 -12.81 -3.11 -4.31
CA LEU A 390 -12.87 -4.21 -5.27
C LEU A 390 -11.50 -4.50 -5.88
N ASP A 391 -10.75 -3.46 -6.22
CA ASP A 391 -9.40 -3.62 -6.77
C ASP A 391 -8.42 -4.09 -5.69
N ALA A 392 -8.56 -3.62 -4.45
CA ALA A 392 -7.76 -4.08 -3.31
C ALA A 392 -7.96 -5.58 -3.07
N LEU A 393 -9.20 -6.08 -3.12
CA LEU A 393 -9.50 -7.52 -2.98
C LEU A 393 -8.87 -8.38 -4.07
N ARG A 394 -8.60 -7.81 -5.25
CA ARG A 394 -7.92 -8.47 -6.38
C ARG A 394 -6.41 -8.26 -6.36
N HIS A 395 -5.87 -7.57 -5.36
CA HIS A 395 -4.46 -7.26 -5.29
C HIS A 395 -3.62 -8.53 -4.99
N PRO A 396 -2.48 -8.75 -5.67
CA PRO A 396 -1.65 -9.95 -5.48
C PRO A 396 -1.23 -10.22 -4.03
N PHE A 397 -1.07 -9.17 -3.23
CA PHE A 397 -0.80 -9.29 -1.79
C PHE A 397 -1.88 -10.10 -1.06
N LEU A 398 -3.16 -9.88 -1.36
CA LEU A 398 -4.27 -10.56 -0.70
C LEU A 398 -4.63 -11.89 -1.35
N CYS A 399 -4.49 -12.03 -2.67
CA CYS A 399 -4.84 -13.27 -3.37
C CYS A 399 -3.77 -14.37 -3.20
N GLY A 400 -2.53 -14.01 -2.88
CA GLY A 400 -1.42 -14.95 -2.75
C GLY A 400 -0.89 -15.46 -4.11
N PRO A 401 0.23 -16.19 -4.11
CA PRO A 401 0.95 -16.55 -5.34
C PRO A 401 0.19 -17.56 -6.25
N ARG A 402 -0.79 -18.28 -5.68
CA ARG A 402 -1.57 -19.29 -6.44
C ARG A 402 -2.72 -18.68 -7.23
N TRP A 403 -3.12 -17.45 -6.94
CA TRP A 403 -4.20 -16.79 -7.67
C TRP A 403 -3.63 -16.06 -8.88
N ARG A 404 -3.91 -16.57 -10.07
CA ARG A 404 -3.51 -15.94 -11.33
C ARG A 404 -4.43 -14.75 -11.65
N VAL A 405 -4.29 -13.67 -10.89
CA VAL A 405 -4.79 -12.37 -11.35
C VAL A 405 -3.85 -11.94 -12.47
N SER A 406 -4.36 -11.55 -13.64
CA SER A 406 -3.53 -10.95 -14.69
C SER A 406 -2.94 -9.64 -14.12
N PRO A 407 -1.66 -9.60 -13.73
CA PRO A 407 -1.13 -8.44 -13.04
C PRO A 407 -1.09 -7.26 -14.01
N SER A 408 -1.39 -6.07 -13.52
CA SER A 408 -1.21 -4.86 -14.34
C SER A 408 0.27 -4.64 -14.61
N MET A 409 0.59 -3.91 -15.68
CA MET A 409 1.97 -3.54 -16.00
C MET A 409 2.65 -2.77 -14.85
N ASP A 410 1.88 -2.01 -14.08
CA ASP A 410 2.40 -1.25 -12.95
C ASP A 410 2.82 -2.17 -11.79
N VAL A 411 2.06 -3.23 -11.53
CA VAL A 411 2.42 -4.26 -10.53
C VAL A 411 3.66 -5.04 -10.97
N ILE A 412 3.78 -5.38 -12.25
CA ILE A 412 4.98 -6.06 -12.78
C ILE A 412 6.19 -5.15 -12.58
N ARG A 413 6.09 -3.89 -12.98
CA ARG A 413 7.18 -2.91 -12.83
C ARG A 413 7.57 -2.70 -11.38
N TRP A 414 6.58 -2.56 -10.49
CA TRP A 414 6.80 -2.50 -9.05
C TRP A 414 7.59 -3.71 -8.57
N GLY A 415 7.17 -4.91 -8.97
CA GLY A 415 7.81 -6.16 -8.59
C GLY A 415 9.27 -6.26 -9.06
N LEU A 416 9.54 -5.86 -10.32
CA LEU A 416 10.91 -5.80 -10.86
C LEU A 416 11.77 -4.81 -10.06
N GLY A 417 11.26 -3.60 -9.80
CA GLY A 417 11.97 -2.57 -9.05
C GLY A 417 12.26 -3.00 -7.61
N SER A 418 11.25 -3.51 -6.90
CA SER A 418 11.42 -4.02 -5.53
C SER A 418 12.37 -5.22 -5.46
N THR A 419 12.38 -6.09 -6.47
CA THR A 419 13.35 -7.19 -6.53
C THR A 419 14.76 -6.68 -6.79
N ALA A 420 14.94 -5.70 -7.68
CA ALA A 420 16.24 -5.09 -7.94
C ALA A 420 16.81 -4.38 -6.69
N VAL A 421 15.99 -3.65 -5.93
CA VAL A 421 16.39 -3.03 -4.66
C VAL A 421 16.84 -4.11 -3.66
N ARG A 422 16.05 -5.17 -3.47
CA ARG A 422 16.41 -6.26 -2.56
C ARG A 422 17.69 -6.98 -2.96
N MET A 423 17.83 -7.30 -4.24
CA MET A 423 19.06 -7.89 -4.77
C MET A 423 20.26 -6.96 -4.61
N ALA A 424 20.03 -5.65 -4.61
CA ALA A 424 21.09 -4.68 -4.38
C ALA A 424 21.50 -4.56 -2.89
N GLU A 425 20.59 -4.89 -1.97
CA GLU A 425 20.82 -4.89 -0.52
C GLU A 425 21.38 -6.22 -0.01
N ASP A 426 20.98 -7.34 -0.63
CA ASP A 426 21.42 -8.68 -0.22
C ASP A 426 22.92 -8.85 -0.47
N TYR A 427 23.67 -9.01 0.62
CA TYR A 427 25.13 -9.08 0.63
C TYR A 427 25.63 -10.33 -0.11
N ILE A 428 26.66 -10.15 -0.95
CA ILE A 428 27.48 -11.17 -1.69
C ILE A 428 27.11 -11.32 -3.18
N TYR A 429 27.57 -10.36 -3.98
CA TYR A 429 27.51 -10.40 -5.44
C TYR A 429 28.50 -11.38 -6.06
N GLY A 430 28.10 -12.64 -6.14
CA GLY A 430 28.67 -13.55 -7.15
C GLY A 430 28.37 -13.04 -8.57
N ARG A 431 29.12 -13.52 -9.57
CA ARG A 431 28.88 -13.21 -11.00
C ARG A 431 27.41 -13.42 -11.39
N HIS A 432 26.78 -14.47 -10.85
CA HIS A 432 25.38 -14.79 -11.06
C HIS A 432 24.41 -13.69 -10.60
N GLN A 433 24.62 -13.09 -9.42
CA GLN A 433 23.74 -12.03 -8.93
C GLN A 433 23.88 -10.75 -9.77
N ARG A 434 25.11 -10.40 -10.17
CA ARG A 434 25.35 -9.25 -11.08
C ARG A 434 24.62 -9.43 -12.42
N ASN A 435 24.71 -10.62 -13.01
CA ASN A 435 24.01 -10.95 -14.25
C ASN A 435 22.48 -10.86 -14.07
N ARG A 436 21.96 -11.32 -12.93
CA ARG A 436 20.53 -11.20 -12.61
C ARG A 436 20.13 -9.73 -12.50
N ILE A 437 20.85 -8.89 -11.75
CA ILE A 437 20.50 -7.46 -11.62
C ILE A 437 20.57 -6.75 -12.97
N ALA A 438 21.59 -7.02 -13.78
CA ALA A 438 21.69 -6.47 -15.13
C ALA A 438 20.44 -6.83 -15.96
N HIS A 439 20.01 -8.09 -15.91
CA HIS A 439 18.79 -8.54 -16.58
C HIS A 439 17.52 -7.83 -16.03
N PHE A 440 17.41 -7.64 -14.72
CA PHE A 440 16.29 -6.87 -14.14
C PHE A 440 16.30 -5.41 -14.60
N ILE A 441 17.47 -4.78 -14.70
CA ILE A 441 17.60 -3.41 -15.21
C ILE A 441 17.12 -3.34 -16.67
N GLU A 442 17.54 -4.27 -17.54
CA GLU A 442 17.10 -4.34 -18.92
C GLU A 442 15.57 -4.49 -19.03
N LEU A 443 14.97 -5.36 -18.21
CA LEU A 443 13.51 -5.51 -18.15
C LEU A 443 12.81 -4.23 -17.65
N ILE A 444 13.38 -3.53 -16.67
CA ILE A 444 12.86 -2.27 -16.16
C ILE A 444 12.86 -1.21 -17.27
N GLU A 445 13.96 -1.10 -18.01
CA GLU A 445 14.11 -0.14 -19.11
C GLU A 445 13.15 -0.44 -20.26
N LEU A 446 12.96 -1.73 -20.58
CA LEU A 446 11.95 -2.17 -21.56
C LEU A 446 10.53 -1.75 -21.16
N LEU A 447 10.25 -1.72 -19.86
CA LEU A 447 8.93 -1.43 -19.30
C LEU A 447 8.74 0.04 -18.87
N ASN A 448 9.60 0.94 -19.35
CA ASN A 448 9.57 2.36 -19.01
C ASN A 448 8.18 2.99 -19.29
N PRO A 449 7.43 3.40 -18.24
CA PRO A 449 6.07 3.93 -18.39
C PRO A 449 6.04 5.34 -18.98
N ARG A 450 7.12 6.12 -18.80
CA ARG A 450 7.11 7.57 -19.00
C ARG A 450 8.35 8.03 -19.77
N PRO A 451 8.41 7.74 -21.08
CA PRO A 451 9.51 8.20 -21.92
C PRO A 451 9.43 9.67 -22.32
N ARG A 452 8.35 10.39 -21.97
CA ARG A 452 8.12 11.76 -22.41
C ARG A 452 8.78 12.76 -21.45
N PRO A 453 9.56 13.74 -21.95
CA PRO A 453 10.23 14.75 -21.12
C PRO A 453 9.29 15.53 -20.20
N LYS A 454 8.07 15.86 -20.67
CA LYS A 454 7.06 16.57 -19.85
C LYS A 454 6.74 15.84 -18.55
N SER A 455 6.73 14.50 -18.57
CA SER A 455 6.47 13.71 -17.38
C SER A 455 7.62 13.70 -16.39
N TRP A 456 8.85 14.00 -16.83
CA TRP A 456 10.03 14.04 -15.96
C TRP A 456 10.12 15.34 -15.15
N LEU A 457 9.50 16.42 -15.63
CA LEU A 457 9.40 17.70 -14.92
C LEU A 457 8.78 17.54 -13.53
N ASP A 458 7.74 16.72 -13.43
CA ASP A 458 7.04 16.48 -12.15
C ASP A 458 7.72 15.38 -11.30
N LEU A 459 8.56 14.54 -11.90
CA LEU A 459 9.04 13.29 -11.28
C LEU A 459 10.48 13.33 -10.80
N LEU A 460 11.35 14.02 -11.56
CA LEU A 460 12.78 14.14 -11.27
C LEU A 460 13.05 14.93 -9.97
N PRO A 461 12.34 16.04 -9.65
CA PRO A 461 12.66 16.86 -8.47
C PRO A 461 12.70 16.08 -7.17
N GLY A 462 13.74 16.31 -6.37
CA GLY A 462 13.93 15.68 -5.07
C GLY A 462 15.32 15.06 -4.89
N ARG A 463 15.51 14.40 -3.75
CA ARG A 463 16.76 13.76 -3.35
C ARG A 463 16.73 12.26 -3.64
N TRP A 464 17.78 11.75 -4.27
CA TRP A 464 17.92 10.39 -4.74
C TRP A 464 19.21 9.78 -4.24
N ARG A 465 19.13 8.69 -3.49
CA ARG A 465 20.29 7.94 -2.99
C ARG A 465 20.75 6.93 -4.03
N LEU A 466 22.04 6.91 -4.31
CA LEU A 466 22.64 5.87 -5.11
C LEU A 466 22.68 4.55 -4.32
N LEU A 467 22.10 3.50 -4.90
CA LEU A 467 22.03 2.16 -4.31
C LEU A 467 23.02 1.19 -4.96
N TYR A 468 23.11 1.21 -6.29
CA TYR A 468 23.93 0.26 -7.05
C TYR A 468 24.48 0.88 -8.34
N SER A 469 25.63 0.40 -8.80
CA SER A 469 26.16 0.70 -10.13
C SER A 469 26.66 -0.58 -10.79
N THR A 470 26.38 -0.76 -12.08
CA THR A 470 26.85 -1.93 -12.83
C THR A 470 28.37 -1.96 -12.85
N GLY A 471 28.96 -3.05 -12.36
CA GLY A 471 30.40 -3.30 -12.42
C GLY A 471 31.22 -2.72 -11.26
N ARG A 472 30.68 -1.81 -10.43
CA ARG A 472 31.35 -1.31 -9.21
C ARG A 472 30.37 -1.20 -8.05
N HIS A 473 30.68 -1.86 -6.94
CA HIS A 473 29.89 -1.74 -5.73
C HIS A 473 30.39 -0.57 -4.88
N ILE A 474 29.47 0.20 -4.31
CA ILE A 474 29.81 1.37 -3.48
C ILE A 474 30.12 0.90 -2.07
N GLY A 475 31.23 1.36 -1.49
CA GLY A 475 31.60 1.10 -0.11
C GLY A 475 31.99 -0.35 0.21
N LEU A 476 32.08 -1.25 -0.79
CA LEU A 476 32.61 -2.60 -0.64
C LEU A 476 33.90 -2.73 -1.43
N THR A 477 35.02 -2.79 -0.72
CA THR A 477 36.32 -3.04 -1.29
C THR A 477 37.06 -4.08 -0.44
N LEU A 478 37.64 -5.08 -1.09
CA LEU A 478 38.62 -5.98 -0.45
C LEU A 478 40.01 -5.34 -0.37
N ARG A 479 40.17 -4.16 -0.99
CA ARG A 479 41.41 -3.38 -0.89
C ARG A 479 41.53 -2.83 0.53
N GLU A 480 42.75 -2.77 1.02
CA GLU A 480 43.11 -2.06 2.26
C GLU A 480 43.78 -0.72 1.88
N PRO A 481 43.00 0.31 1.52
CA PRO A 481 43.57 1.59 1.12
C PRO A 481 44.20 2.32 2.31
N SER A 482 45.22 3.13 2.04
CA SER A 482 45.80 4.08 2.98
C SER A 482 45.77 5.46 2.31
N PRO A 483 44.87 6.38 2.71
CA PRO A 483 43.98 6.36 3.87
C PRO A 483 42.69 5.54 3.66
N ARG A 484 42.12 5.05 4.76
CA ARG A 484 40.88 4.26 4.73
C ARG A 484 39.66 5.17 4.72
N VAL A 485 38.89 5.10 3.66
CA VAL A 485 37.68 5.91 3.49
C VAL A 485 36.45 5.01 3.46
N LEU A 486 35.45 5.35 4.27
CA LEU A 486 34.14 4.71 4.26
C LEU A 486 33.12 5.68 3.67
N ILE A 487 32.55 5.34 2.51
CA ILE A 487 31.43 6.09 1.96
C ILE A 487 30.21 5.92 2.87
N SER A 488 29.67 7.04 3.33
CA SER A 488 28.48 7.07 4.18
C SER A 488 27.22 7.16 3.32
N ASN A 489 27.10 8.23 2.52
CA ASN A 489 25.99 8.39 1.60
C ASN A 489 26.45 9.01 0.28
N ALA A 490 25.73 8.70 -0.79
CA ALA A 490 25.91 9.32 -2.10
C ALA A 490 24.53 9.68 -2.65
N TYR A 491 24.25 10.97 -2.80
CA TYR A 491 22.96 11.49 -3.24
C TYR A 491 23.10 12.30 -4.53
N LEU A 492 22.09 12.23 -5.37
CA LEU A 492 21.79 13.25 -6.38
C LEU A 492 20.55 14.03 -5.94
N HIS A 493 20.59 15.33 -6.08
CA HIS A 493 19.48 16.21 -5.79
C HIS A 493 19.15 17.03 -7.04
N PHE A 494 17.89 16.99 -7.44
CA PHE A 494 17.39 17.73 -8.59
C PHE A 494 16.40 18.77 -8.10
N ALA A 495 16.62 20.04 -8.42
CA ALA A 495 15.66 21.11 -8.21
C ALA A 495 15.33 21.78 -9.53
N LEU A 496 14.05 22.08 -9.75
CA LEU A 496 13.62 22.79 -10.96
C LEU A 496 13.95 24.28 -10.82
N SER A 497 14.63 24.85 -11.81
CA SER A 497 14.85 26.30 -11.86
C SER A 497 13.56 27.01 -12.29
N PRO A 498 13.02 27.94 -11.50
CA PRO A 498 11.73 28.57 -11.80
C PRO A 498 11.80 29.71 -12.84
N TYR A 499 12.99 30.09 -13.33
CA TYR A 499 13.21 31.33 -14.09
C TYR A 499 13.61 31.16 -15.56
N SER A 500 13.39 30.01 -16.19
CA SER A 500 13.79 29.79 -17.60
C SER A 500 12.62 29.33 -18.48
N ASP A 501 12.52 29.90 -19.70
CA ASP A 501 11.53 29.54 -20.73
C ASP A 501 11.63 28.07 -21.18
N HIS A 502 12.75 27.42 -20.85
CA HIS A 502 12.99 26.00 -20.99
C HIS A 502 13.28 25.39 -19.62
N PRO A 503 12.65 24.26 -19.25
CA PRO A 503 12.85 23.69 -17.91
C PRO A 503 14.27 23.14 -17.77
N VAL A 504 15.09 23.86 -17.00
CA VAL A 504 16.45 23.46 -16.60
C VAL A 504 16.42 23.10 -15.12
N PHE A 505 17.01 21.97 -14.77
CA PHE A 505 17.20 21.54 -13.39
C PHE A 505 18.56 22.01 -12.88
N SER A 506 18.65 22.39 -11.62
CA SER A 506 19.91 22.34 -10.89
C SER A 506 20.12 20.91 -10.38
N LEU A 507 21.26 20.34 -10.72
CA LEU A 507 21.70 19.02 -10.29
C LEU A 507 22.84 19.20 -9.29
N SER A 508 22.69 18.67 -8.09
CA SER A 508 23.79 18.53 -7.14
C SER A 508 24.06 17.07 -6.78
N SER A 509 25.33 16.68 -6.75
CA SER A 509 25.79 15.39 -6.27
C SER A 509 26.45 15.60 -4.90
N ASP A 510 25.86 15.03 -3.86
CA ASP A 510 26.31 15.18 -2.47
C ASP A 510 26.81 13.83 -1.96
N ILE A 511 28.11 13.72 -1.75
CA ILE A 511 28.79 12.51 -1.28
C ILE A 511 29.36 12.78 0.10
N SER A 512 28.94 12.01 1.10
CA SER A 512 29.53 12.04 2.44
C SER A 512 30.34 10.78 2.71
N PHE A 513 31.48 10.96 3.37
CA PHE A 513 32.41 9.89 3.71
C PHE A 513 33.05 10.12 5.07
N LYS A 514 33.63 9.07 5.63
CA LYS A 514 34.42 9.12 6.86
C LYS A 514 35.82 8.62 6.58
N VAL A 515 36.83 9.38 7.01
CA VAL A 515 38.23 8.97 6.96
C VAL A 515 38.59 8.37 8.31
N MET A 516 39.01 7.11 8.31
CA MET A 516 39.33 6.40 9.54
C MET A 516 40.82 6.57 9.86
N PRO A 517 41.16 6.94 11.10
CA PRO A 517 42.53 7.30 11.48
C PRO A 517 43.46 6.09 11.68
N SER A 518 42.93 4.88 11.91
CA SER A 518 43.73 3.71 12.28
C SER A 518 43.79 2.64 11.18
N PRO A 519 44.88 1.85 11.13
CA PRO A 519 45.02 0.69 10.25
C PRO A 519 44.19 -0.52 10.68
N ASN A 520 43.29 -0.40 11.66
CA ASN A 520 42.29 -1.41 11.99
C ASN A 520 40.90 -0.81 11.74
N TRP A 521 39.96 -1.56 11.17
CA TRP A 521 38.58 -1.07 11.03
C TRP A 521 37.96 -0.93 12.42
N PRO A 522 37.70 0.29 12.93
CA PRO A 522 37.09 0.44 14.23
C PRO A 522 35.67 -0.13 14.17
N HIS A 523 35.28 -0.89 15.21
CA HIS A 523 34.00 -1.59 15.24
C HIS A 523 32.79 -0.65 15.13
N ASP A 524 32.94 0.58 15.63
CA ASP A 524 31.95 1.65 15.60
C ASP A 524 31.97 2.45 14.27
N LYS A 525 32.92 2.15 13.36
CA LYS A 525 33.15 2.88 12.11
C LYS A 525 33.29 4.40 12.34
N SER A 526 33.89 4.78 13.46
CA SER A 526 34.23 6.16 13.78
C SER A 526 35.36 6.67 12.87
N GLY A 527 35.31 7.96 12.54
CA GLY A 527 36.26 8.61 11.66
C GLY A 527 35.90 10.08 11.43
N ALA A 528 36.86 10.86 10.94
CA ALA A 528 36.66 12.27 10.63
C ALA A 528 35.73 12.41 9.41
N PRO A 529 34.69 13.26 9.49
CA PRO A 529 33.74 13.43 8.40
C PRO A 529 34.34 14.25 7.25
N GLY A 530 34.01 13.85 6.03
CA GLY A 530 34.28 14.59 4.81
C GLY A 530 33.06 14.60 3.90
N SER A 531 32.98 15.62 3.05
CA SER A 531 31.89 15.77 2.08
C SER A 531 32.39 16.37 0.77
N LEU A 532 31.87 15.83 -0.33
CA LEU A 532 32.14 16.26 -1.68
C LEU A 532 30.82 16.67 -2.32
N HIS A 533 30.78 17.88 -2.87
CA HIS A 533 29.61 18.45 -3.52
C HIS A 533 29.97 18.81 -4.96
N VAL A 534 29.17 18.33 -5.91
CA VAL A 534 29.27 18.69 -7.32
C VAL A 534 27.98 19.37 -7.73
N LYS A 535 28.05 20.53 -8.39
CA LYS A 535 26.88 21.26 -8.90
C LYS A 535 26.97 21.40 -10.41
N SER A 536 25.83 21.25 -11.08
CA SER A 536 25.68 21.39 -12.52
C SER A 536 24.25 21.83 -12.86
N SER A 537 24.04 22.36 -14.06
CA SER A 537 22.72 22.55 -14.63
C SER A 537 22.38 21.38 -15.55
N LEU A 538 21.11 21.00 -15.66
CA LEU A 538 20.68 19.82 -16.40
C LEU A 538 19.43 20.11 -17.22
N SER A 539 19.49 19.83 -18.52
CA SER A 539 18.32 19.88 -19.41
C SER A 539 17.90 18.47 -19.84
N VAL A 540 16.60 18.31 -20.07
CA VAL A 540 15.95 17.01 -20.29
C VAL A 540 15.29 16.98 -21.67
N THR A 541 15.76 16.09 -22.54
CA THR A 541 15.31 15.99 -23.94
C THR A 541 14.83 14.59 -24.30
N PRO A 542 13.90 14.43 -25.27
CA PRO A 542 13.43 13.11 -25.68
C PRO A 542 14.51 12.38 -26.49
N ALA A 543 14.69 11.08 -26.24
CA ALA A 543 15.68 10.28 -26.97
C ALA A 543 15.25 8.81 -27.16
N ARG A 544 15.99 8.09 -28.01
CA ARG A 544 15.91 6.63 -28.16
C ARG A 544 17.28 6.04 -27.92
N LEU A 545 17.35 4.97 -27.13
CA LEU A 545 18.53 4.13 -26.93
C LEU A 545 18.50 3.05 -28.01
N TYR A 546 19.59 2.85 -28.74
CA TYR A 546 19.74 1.73 -29.66
C TYR A 546 20.70 0.70 -29.06
N PHE A 547 20.38 -0.59 -29.19
CA PHE A 547 21.34 -1.65 -28.92
C PHE A 547 22.12 -1.89 -30.21
N THR A 548 23.36 -1.41 -30.29
CA THR A 548 24.29 -1.79 -31.37
C THR A 548 24.91 -3.13 -31.01
N GLU A 549 24.64 -4.15 -31.82
CA GLU A 549 25.48 -5.36 -31.90
C GLU A 549 26.68 -5.01 -32.77
N GLU A 550 27.72 -4.43 -32.19
CA GLU A 550 29.02 -4.34 -32.86
C GLU A 550 29.98 -5.33 -32.21
N GLU A 551 30.41 -6.31 -33.01
CA GLU A 551 31.44 -7.27 -32.67
C GLU A 551 32.79 -6.55 -32.57
N GLY A 552 33.30 -6.40 -31.34
CA GLY A 552 34.66 -5.96 -31.08
C GLY A 552 34.78 -4.45 -30.88
N GLU A 553 35.24 -4.09 -29.68
CA GLU A 553 35.57 -2.74 -29.19
C GLU A 553 34.40 -1.85 -28.76
N SER A 554 34.57 -1.28 -27.56
CA SER A 554 33.74 -0.29 -26.84
C SER A 554 32.24 -0.20 -27.18
N LYS A 555 31.37 -0.67 -26.27
CA LYS A 555 29.91 -0.44 -26.33
C LYS A 555 29.58 1.05 -26.18
N GLU A 556 29.66 1.83 -27.25
CA GLU A 556 29.16 3.21 -27.28
C GLU A 556 27.64 3.22 -27.51
N LEU A 557 26.93 4.00 -26.70
CA LEU A 557 25.49 4.23 -26.82
C LEU A 557 25.23 5.26 -27.93
N SER A 558 24.67 4.84 -29.05
CA SER A 558 24.27 5.75 -30.14
C SER A 558 22.87 6.36 -29.89
N PHE A 559 22.75 7.68 -30.13
CA PHE A 559 21.50 8.43 -29.99
C PHE A 559 21.17 9.18 -31.29
N GLN A 560 20.05 8.84 -31.95
CA GLN A 560 19.53 9.62 -33.08
C GLN A 560 18.30 10.46 -32.70
N LYS A 561 18.25 11.71 -33.17
CA LYS A 561 17.09 12.61 -33.06
C LYS A 561 16.10 12.29 -34.19
N HIS A 562 14.97 11.62 -33.89
CA HIS A 562 13.87 11.50 -34.86
C HIS A 562 12.48 11.65 -34.23
N SER A 563 11.57 12.24 -35.01
CA SER A 563 10.19 12.58 -34.65
C SER A 563 9.35 11.36 -34.24
N ILE A 564 8.52 11.58 -33.22
CA ILE A 564 7.67 10.59 -32.55
C ILE A 564 6.61 10.03 -33.54
N ARG A 565 6.82 8.83 -34.10
CA ARG A 565 5.73 8.05 -34.72
C ARG A 565 4.94 7.32 -33.62
N LYS A 566 3.63 7.61 -33.54
CA LYS A 566 2.68 6.97 -32.61
C LYS A 566 2.43 5.51 -33.04
N LEU A 567 2.74 4.52 -32.20
CA LEU A 567 2.28 3.14 -32.39
C LEU A 567 0.96 2.92 -31.60
N PRO A 568 0.01 2.10 -32.10
CA PRO A 568 -1.28 1.91 -31.44
C PRO A 568 -1.14 1.01 -30.20
N ARG A 569 -1.91 1.36 -29.16
CA ARG A 569 -2.08 0.57 -27.93
C ARG A 569 -2.84 -0.74 -28.24
N SER A 570 -2.15 -1.75 -28.75
CA SER A 570 -2.69 -3.12 -28.82
C SER A 570 -2.36 -3.88 -27.53
N LYS A 571 -3.23 -4.80 -27.12
CA LYS A 571 -3.15 -5.60 -25.88
C LYS A 571 -2.00 -6.62 -26.00
N TRP A 572 -0.93 -6.43 -25.23
CA TRP A 572 0.24 -7.31 -25.21
C TRP A 572 -0.09 -8.62 -24.48
N LYS A 573 -0.10 -9.75 -25.20
CA LYS A 573 -0.07 -11.10 -24.60
C LYS A 573 1.39 -11.51 -24.45
N VAL A 574 1.81 -11.81 -23.22
CA VAL A 574 3.21 -12.00 -22.76
C VAL A 574 3.92 -13.24 -23.34
N THR A 575 3.34 -14.00 -24.27
CA THR A 575 3.85 -15.35 -24.60
C THR A 575 4.80 -15.47 -25.78
N LYS A 576 5.18 -14.39 -26.50
CA LYS A 576 6.22 -14.47 -27.56
C LYS A 576 6.99 -13.15 -27.74
N LEU A 577 7.93 -12.83 -26.83
CA LEU A 577 9.04 -11.95 -27.19
C LEU A 577 10.24 -12.86 -27.50
N LYS A 578 10.48 -13.14 -28.79
CA LYS A 578 11.69 -13.87 -29.21
C LYS A 578 12.86 -12.93 -29.48
N GLU A 579 12.59 -11.64 -29.67
CA GLU A 579 13.60 -10.59 -29.92
C GLU A 579 13.21 -9.31 -29.16
N LEU A 580 14.21 -8.68 -28.52
CA LEU A 580 14.08 -7.37 -27.89
C LEU A 580 13.92 -6.28 -28.97
N PRO A 581 13.15 -5.21 -28.73
CA PRO A 581 13.07 -4.10 -29.68
C PRO A 581 14.44 -3.45 -29.88
N SER A 582 14.80 -3.15 -31.14
CA SER A 582 16.07 -2.54 -31.54
C SER A 582 16.33 -1.16 -30.94
N SER A 583 15.30 -0.51 -30.39
CA SER A 583 15.43 0.74 -29.66
C SER A 583 14.48 0.85 -28.47
N LEU A 584 14.96 1.42 -27.37
CA LEU A 584 14.18 1.73 -26.18
C LEU A 584 13.90 3.23 -26.10
N LEU A 585 12.71 3.57 -25.61
CA LEU A 585 12.35 4.96 -25.35
C LEU A 585 12.98 5.40 -24.03
N ALA A 586 13.78 6.46 -24.07
CA ALA A 586 14.45 7.01 -22.91
C ALA A 586 14.46 8.53 -22.95
N VAL A 587 14.92 9.13 -21.86
CA VAL A 587 15.12 10.56 -21.78
C VAL A 587 16.61 10.84 -21.78
N LYS A 588 17.07 11.75 -22.64
CA LYS A 588 18.46 12.20 -22.69
C LYS A 588 18.67 13.35 -21.73
N LEU A 589 19.74 13.22 -20.95
CA LEU A 589 20.21 14.18 -19.96
C LEU A 589 21.40 14.94 -20.56
N ILE A 590 21.36 16.27 -20.50
CA ILE A 590 22.45 17.13 -20.97
C ILE A 590 22.81 18.05 -19.81
N ALA A 591 23.95 17.80 -19.17
CA ALA A 591 24.44 18.64 -18.11
C ALA A 591 25.36 19.75 -18.66
N ASP A 592 25.28 20.94 -18.09
CA ASP A 592 26.09 22.10 -18.46
C ASP A 592 26.62 22.83 -17.22
N GLY A 593 27.89 23.24 -17.27
CA GLY A 593 28.67 23.74 -16.15
C GLY A 593 28.94 22.68 -15.07
N LEU A 594 30.15 22.68 -14.51
CA LEU A 594 30.53 21.77 -13.43
C LEU A 594 31.33 22.52 -12.37
N ASP A 595 30.79 22.60 -11.16
CA ASP A 595 31.47 23.15 -9.98
C ASP A 595 31.67 22.03 -8.96
N ILE A 596 32.88 21.89 -8.42
CA ILE A 596 33.27 20.82 -7.49
C ILE A 596 33.85 21.45 -6.23
N SER A 597 33.27 21.14 -5.07
CA SER A 597 33.81 21.53 -3.77
C SER A 597 33.99 20.32 -2.85
N LEU A 598 35.12 20.27 -2.15
CA LEU A 598 35.45 19.23 -1.17
C LEU A 598 35.67 19.91 0.19
N SER A 599 34.94 19.46 1.20
CA SER A 599 35.10 19.90 2.59
C SER A 599 35.48 18.73 3.48
N TYR A 600 36.37 18.98 4.44
CA TYR A 600 36.88 17.97 5.34
C TYR A 600 37.22 18.58 6.70
N GLU A 601 36.73 17.97 7.78
CA GLU A 601 36.95 18.44 9.14
C GLU A 601 38.25 17.84 9.71
N SER A 602 39.39 18.40 9.35
CA SER A 602 40.60 18.32 10.19
C SER A 602 41.48 19.54 10.04
N SER A 603 42.06 19.97 11.15
CA SER A 603 42.96 21.11 11.24
C SER A 603 44.40 20.86 10.77
N SER A 604 44.77 19.65 10.32
CA SER A 604 46.19 19.26 10.16
C SER A 604 46.56 18.38 8.95
N LEU A 605 45.78 18.36 7.86
CA LEU A 605 46.09 17.55 6.68
C LEU A 605 46.90 18.30 5.62
N SER A 606 47.96 17.65 5.12
CA SER A 606 48.68 18.09 3.93
C SER A 606 47.83 17.93 2.67
N VAL A 607 48.10 18.76 1.66
CA VAL A 607 47.41 18.71 0.35
C VAL A 607 47.50 17.30 -0.27
N ASP A 608 48.62 16.60 -0.08
CA ASP A 608 48.81 15.26 -0.65
C ASP A 608 47.97 14.19 0.05
N ALA A 609 47.77 14.31 1.36
CA ALA A 609 46.86 13.42 2.06
C ALA A 609 45.39 13.65 1.66
N ALA A 610 44.99 14.90 1.40
CA ALA A 610 43.67 15.21 0.83
C ALA A 610 43.49 14.65 -0.59
N LYS A 611 44.53 14.69 -1.44
CA LYS A 611 44.52 14.04 -2.77
C LYS A 611 44.32 12.52 -2.65
N ASN A 612 45.00 11.87 -1.71
CA ASN A 612 44.88 10.43 -1.49
C ASN A 612 43.46 10.04 -1.02
N VAL A 613 42.86 10.83 -0.12
CA VAL A 613 41.46 10.66 0.28
C VAL A 613 40.54 10.81 -0.92
N LEU A 614 40.70 11.86 -1.73
CA LEU A 614 39.88 12.10 -2.92
C LEU A 614 40.02 10.97 -3.95
N GLN A 615 41.24 10.47 -4.16
CA GLN A 615 41.50 9.34 -5.05
C GLN A 615 40.77 8.09 -4.56
N GLU A 616 40.82 7.80 -3.25
CA GLU A 616 40.11 6.65 -2.70
C GLU A 616 38.59 6.82 -2.83
N VAL A 617 38.03 8.00 -2.56
CA VAL A 617 36.60 8.29 -2.79
C VAL A 617 36.23 8.06 -4.26
N ARG A 618 37.06 8.51 -5.22
CA ARG A 618 36.89 8.28 -6.66
C ARG A 618 36.96 6.82 -7.08
N THR A 619 37.67 5.99 -6.32
CA THR A 619 37.73 4.55 -6.61
C THR A 619 36.47 3.80 -6.14
N GLN A 620 35.82 4.25 -5.07
CA GLN A 620 34.66 3.59 -4.48
C GLN A 620 33.32 4.02 -5.08
N ILE A 621 33.25 5.18 -5.72
CA ILE A 621 32.02 5.75 -6.28
C ILE A 621 32.10 5.78 -7.81
N PRO A 622 30.98 5.58 -8.54
CA PRO A 622 30.95 5.69 -10.00
C PRO A 622 31.39 7.09 -10.49
N PRO A 623 32.13 7.19 -11.61
CA PRO A 623 32.60 8.47 -12.13
C PRO A 623 31.47 9.45 -12.45
N GLU A 624 30.28 8.95 -12.79
CA GLU A 624 29.08 9.75 -13.09
C GLU A 624 28.56 10.54 -11.88
N MET A 625 28.98 10.19 -10.65
CA MET A 625 28.66 10.97 -9.46
C MET A 625 29.63 12.13 -9.22
N PHE A 626 30.80 12.12 -9.86
CA PHE A 626 31.78 13.22 -9.84
C PHE A 626 31.63 14.13 -11.04
N ASP A 627 31.37 13.52 -12.18
CA ASP A 627 31.18 14.17 -13.46
C ASP A 627 29.79 13.85 -13.97
N VAL A 628 28.82 14.62 -13.46
CA VAL A 628 27.40 14.43 -13.77
C VAL A 628 27.08 14.67 -15.25
N SER A 629 27.99 15.29 -16.02
CA SER A 629 27.88 15.40 -17.48
C SER A 629 27.93 14.05 -18.20
N ARG A 630 28.48 13.02 -17.53
CA ARG A 630 28.52 11.65 -18.06
C ARG A 630 27.19 10.93 -17.95
N LEU A 631 26.19 11.47 -17.26
CA LEU A 631 24.84 10.90 -17.22
C LEU A 631 24.14 11.21 -18.54
N VAL A 632 23.84 10.18 -19.33
CA VAL A 632 23.33 10.36 -20.69
C VAL A 632 21.85 10.07 -20.80
N CYS A 633 21.34 9.05 -20.10
CA CYS A 633 19.92 8.75 -20.15
C CYS A 633 19.32 8.31 -18.82
N GLY A 634 17.99 8.42 -18.73
CA GLY A 634 17.22 7.99 -17.56
C GLY A 634 16.02 7.13 -17.92
N SER A 635 15.76 6.15 -17.08
CA SER A 635 14.58 5.30 -17.06
C SER A 635 13.91 5.40 -15.70
N TYR A 636 12.68 5.91 -15.67
CA TYR A 636 11.91 6.08 -14.45
C TYR A 636 11.06 4.85 -14.18
N VAL A 637 11.19 4.25 -12.99
CA VAL A 637 10.45 3.03 -12.63
C VAL A 637 9.14 3.43 -11.96
N ASP A 638 9.26 4.07 -10.80
CA ASP A 638 8.16 4.58 -9.98
C ASP A 638 8.67 5.71 -9.07
N ALA A 639 7.83 6.24 -8.19
CA ALA A 639 8.19 7.37 -7.31
C ALA A 639 9.38 7.11 -6.40
N ARG A 640 9.72 5.84 -6.18
CA ARG A 640 10.80 5.40 -5.30
C ARG A 640 12.08 5.18 -6.06
N MET A 641 12.04 4.92 -7.36
CA MET A 641 13.18 4.31 -8.05
C MET A 641 13.36 4.82 -9.49
N MET A 642 14.60 5.11 -9.83
CA MET A 642 15.03 5.44 -11.18
C MET A 642 16.37 4.77 -11.51
N VAL A 643 16.60 4.55 -12.81
CA VAL A 643 17.86 4.07 -13.36
C VAL A 643 18.43 5.16 -14.25
N LEU A 644 19.68 5.56 -14.02
CA LEU A 644 20.41 6.47 -14.92
C LEU A 644 21.55 5.73 -15.59
N ARG A 645 21.80 5.98 -16.89
CA ARG A 645 22.94 5.41 -17.61
C ARG A 645 24.06 6.43 -17.78
N GLY A 646 25.28 5.98 -17.53
CA GLY A 646 26.50 6.69 -17.89
C GLY A 646 26.84 6.56 -19.38
N ALA A 647 27.71 7.45 -19.88
CA ALA A 647 28.22 7.42 -21.25
C ALA A 647 28.97 6.12 -21.60
N ASN A 648 29.56 5.48 -20.59
CA ASN A 648 30.21 4.16 -20.68
C ASN A 648 29.22 2.97 -20.69
N GLY A 649 27.91 3.24 -20.73
CA GLY A 649 26.88 2.21 -20.66
C GLY A 649 26.58 1.68 -19.25
N SER A 650 27.25 2.16 -18.21
CA SER A 650 26.99 1.77 -16.83
C SER A 650 25.58 2.17 -16.42
N ALA A 651 24.89 1.33 -15.64
CA ALA A 651 23.58 1.64 -15.07
C ALA A 651 23.72 1.92 -13.57
N LEU A 652 23.22 3.08 -13.14
CA LEU A 652 23.19 3.54 -11.77
C LEU A 652 21.74 3.46 -11.25
N LEU A 653 21.55 2.71 -10.18
CA LEU A 653 20.28 2.49 -9.51
C LEU A 653 20.11 3.51 -8.39
N PHE A 654 19.05 4.31 -8.46
CA PHE A 654 18.75 5.32 -7.45
C PHE A 654 17.42 5.04 -6.77
N ILE A 655 17.38 5.25 -5.46
CA ILE A 655 16.16 5.23 -4.65
C ILE A 655 15.86 6.63 -4.12
N ARG A 656 14.59 7.03 -4.06
CA ARG A 656 14.20 8.34 -3.54
C ARG A 656 14.42 8.38 -2.03
N SER A 657 15.12 9.41 -1.57
CA SER A 657 15.32 9.69 -0.15
C SER A 657 14.30 10.72 0.31
N CYS A 658 13.41 10.30 1.21
CA CYS A 658 12.42 11.19 1.85
C CYS A 658 12.88 11.72 3.21
N SER A 659 14.13 11.42 3.60
CA SER A 659 14.72 12.05 4.79
C SER A 659 15.14 13.47 4.42
N ASN A 660 14.32 14.45 4.79
CA ASN A 660 14.87 15.73 5.19
C ASN A 660 15.59 15.44 6.52
N SER A 661 16.88 15.14 6.44
CA SER A 661 17.78 15.37 7.58
C SER A 661 17.62 16.82 7.99
#